data_AF-A0A8S4DXM3-F1
#
_entry.id   AF-A0A8S4DXM3-F1
#
_cell.length_a   1.000
_cell.length_b   1.000
_cell.length_c   1.000
_cell.angle_alpha   90.00
_cell.angle_beta   90.00
_cell.angle_gamma   90.00
#
_symmetry.space_group_name_H-M   'P 1'
#
loop_
_entity.id
_entity.type
_entity.pdbx_description
1 polymer ?
#
loop_
_entity_poly.entity_id
_entity_poly.type
_entity_poly.pdbx_seq_one_letter_code
_entity_poly.pdbx_strand_id
1 'polypeptide(L)'
;MDTTPEEAAQVVALLQQGLSQRAVAAQLHLSQSAVSRVYRRFQETGAFNRRPRTGRHRCTSERDDRFIVSTSLRNRHLTGVDVQQELRRVRQVAVSEWTVRRRLKEANLTPKRPASGPKLTAGHRQARLQFAREHLDWSIAQWRSVLFTDECRVCLHGSDRRGRVYRRPGERFAQCCFAETVAYGGGSCMMWAGISLEGKTALVFVPGGGRGGGLTADRYITDILLGHVVPYAEFVGEDFVLMHDNARCHTARVSRQFLREKELRTMDWPALSPDLNPIEHLWDELKRRVRARNPVPASVDELKTALLEEWDGIPQETVKKLIRSMRNRLQAVPGLIGGLVRSQYDWNYYTYDAHCGHAQRIPNLFPITKGKMLGGSSGVNSMIYVRGSPTDYDNWAALGLPGWDWRSVFPYFLKSEDLQDEEILTNPEYAPYHSTRGPIIVTKPRPVDPDFDEKLDILLRSMGEIGIKPVLDVNGPTPFGIARTLYTQSKPPSVRYSTAQAYLVGNKQKNLYVLKHAYATKILIDSDKKAYGLEVVVNGTKLNFFAKKEVIASTGVINTPKLLIASGIGPKADLQRLGVPQIVDLPVGTESQDHFQLPFFITGAHHDNSNETGPCPKYTLNQITLGLQGFYSTCNPLQPDFQIVAYYYNQSSPRLKGTLSETFFYNDEVTQSVLDVNAKHEIFLLNFALLRPKSRGGVRVTGLKVEDDPEYFTNYFQNPADLDMTIQGIRRVLDHLGILDTHYFSSVQSRVVRVKLLQCDKYEFLSDEYLRCYCLTMVAAQHHQASTCPMGSVVDHELKVYHVERLRVVDASVMPIITSGNIMAPVYMIAEKAADLIASEHGHPI
;
A
#
# COMPACT_ATOMS: atom_id res chain seq x y z
N MET A 1 39.72 6.84 -43.28
CA MET A 1 38.82 7.53 -44.22
C MET A 1 37.44 6.89 -44.10
N ASP A 2 36.43 7.71 -43.83
CA ASP A 2 35.06 7.25 -43.69
C ASP A 2 34.44 7.17 -45.08
N THR A 3 33.96 5.97 -45.45
CA THR A 3 33.29 5.73 -46.73
C THR A 3 32.04 6.60 -46.84
N THR A 4 31.89 7.36 -47.93
CA THR A 4 30.66 8.10 -48.21
C THR A 4 29.50 7.13 -48.45
N PRO A 5 28.23 7.59 -48.36
CA PRO A 5 27.06 6.77 -48.69
C PRO A 5 27.13 6.15 -50.10
N GLU A 6 27.66 6.91 -51.06
CA GLU A 6 27.83 6.48 -52.45
C GLU A 6 28.90 5.38 -52.58
N GLU A 7 30.06 5.57 -51.94
CA GLU A 7 31.12 4.56 -51.88
C GLU A 7 30.63 3.28 -51.19
N ALA A 8 29.82 3.41 -50.15
CA ALA A 8 29.27 2.26 -49.42
C ALA A 8 28.27 1.45 -50.27
N ALA A 9 27.48 2.11 -51.12
CA ALA A 9 26.60 1.46 -52.08
C ALA A 9 27.38 0.73 -53.18
N GLN A 10 28.41 1.38 -53.74
CA GLN A 10 29.29 0.79 -54.75
C GLN A 10 30.05 -0.44 -54.23
N VAL A 11 30.52 -0.40 -52.97
CA VAL A 11 31.14 -1.56 -52.31
C VAL A 11 30.21 -2.78 -52.30
N VAL A 12 28.94 -2.59 -51.91
CA VAL A 12 27.98 -3.70 -51.83
C VAL A 12 27.66 -4.25 -53.21
N ALA A 13 27.43 -3.36 -54.19
CA ALA A 13 27.12 -3.76 -55.56
C ALA A 13 28.24 -4.60 -56.19
N LEU A 14 29.50 -4.15 -56.09
CA LEU A 14 30.64 -4.86 -56.68
C LEU A 14 30.90 -6.21 -55.99
N LEU A 15 30.68 -6.31 -54.68
CA LEU A 15 30.80 -7.58 -53.96
C LEU A 15 29.67 -8.56 -54.30
N GLN A 16 28.43 -8.08 -54.51
CA GLN A 16 27.32 -8.91 -54.98
C GLN A 16 27.50 -9.40 -56.42
N GLN A 17 28.27 -8.66 -57.24
CA GLN A 17 28.72 -9.08 -58.57
C GLN A 17 29.88 -10.09 -58.55
N GLY A 18 30.33 -10.52 -57.37
CA GLY A 18 31.31 -11.60 -57.21
C GLY A 18 32.77 -11.15 -57.17
N LEU A 19 33.06 -9.84 -57.15
CA LEU A 19 34.43 -9.36 -56.97
C LEU A 19 34.95 -9.66 -55.57
N SER A 20 36.26 -9.91 -55.44
CA SER A 20 36.89 -10.07 -54.12
C SER A 20 36.99 -8.73 -53.39
N GLN A 21 36.96 -8.75 -52.05
CA GLN A 21 37.12 -7.54 -51.24
C GLN A 21 38.41 -6.77 -51.53
N ARG A 22 39.47 -7.48 -51.97
CA ARG A 22 40.75 -6.87 -52.35
C ARG A 22 40.65 -6.14 -53.69
N ALA A 23 39.93 -6.71 -54.66
CA ALA A 23 39.67 -6.06 -55.95
C ALA A 23 38.81 -4.81 -55.77
N VAL A 24 37.73 -4.89 -54.97
CA VAL A 24 36.86 -3.75 -54.66
C VAL A 24 37.62 -2.64 -53.92
N ALA A 25 38.49 -3.01 -52.98
CA ALA A 25 39.35 -2.06 -52.26
C ALA A 25 40.30 -1.30 -53.20
N ALA A 26 40.93 -2.01 -54.15
CA ALA A 26 41.80 -1.40 -55.14
C ALA A 26 41.03 -0.47 -56.10
N GLN A 27 39.86 -0.92 -56.57
CA GLN A 27 39.05 -0.19 -57.56
C GLN A 27 38.43 1.09 -57.00
N LEU A 28 38.00 1.08 -55.73
CA LEU A 28 37.40 2.25 -55.08
C LEU A 28 38.41 3.08 -54.28
N HIS A 29 39.71 2.75 -54.36
CA HIS A 29 40.78 3.37 -53.55
C HIS A 29 40.48 3.38 -52.03
N LEU A 30 39.79 2.34 -51.55
CA LEU A 30 39.44 2.16 -50.15
C LEU A 30 40.36 1.14 -49.49
N SER A 31 40.56 1.25 -48.17
CA SER A 31 41.19 0.15 -47.44
C SER A 31 40.30 -1.09 -47.47
N GLN A 32 40.89 -2.28 -47.58
CA GLN A 32 40.15 -3.55 -47.50
C GLN A 32 39.34 -3.67 -46.20
N SER A 33 39.85 -3.09 -45.12
CA SER A 33 39.19 -2.98 -43.80
C SER A 33 37.95 -2.08 -43.80
N ALA A 34 37.83 -1.15 -44.75
CA ALA A 34 36.63 -0.31 -44.93
C ALA A 34 35.57 -1.08 -45.74
N VAL A 35 35.99 -1.72 -46.84
CA VAL A 35 35.16 -2.59 -47.69
C VAL A 35 34.51 -3.70 -46.86
N SER A 36 35.31 -4.44 -46.08
CA SER A 36 34.84 -5.52 -45.19
C SER A 36 33.80 -5.04 -44.17
N ARG A 37 33.98 -3.82 -43.63
CA ARG A 37 33.13 -3.27 -42.57
C ARG A 37 31.78 -2.77 -43.11
N VAL A 38 31.78 -2.22 -44.33
CA VAL A 38 30.55 -1.86 -45.05
C VAL A 38 29.77 -3.11 -45.41
N TYR A 39 30.42 -4.11 -45.99
CA TYR A 39 29.74 -5.32 -46.44
C TYR A 39 29.17 -6.15 -45.28
N ARG A 40 29.91 -6.27 -44.17
CA ARG A 40 29.42 -6.91 -42.95
C ARG A 40 28.17 -6.21 -42.40
N ARG A 41 28.17 -4.87 -42.34
CA ARG A 41 27.00 -4.09 -41.92
C ARG A 41 25.80 -4.35 -42.83
N PHE A 42 26.03 -4.39 -44.14
CA PHE A 42 24.98 -4.68 -45.10
C PHE A 42 24.39 -6.08 -44.88
N GLN A 43 25.22 -7.11 -44.68
CA GLN A 43 24.73 -8.46 -44.37
C GLN A 43 23.95 -8.54 -43.04
N GLU A 44 24.35 -7.79 -42.03
CA GLU A 44 23.69 -7.79 -40.71
C GLU A 44 22.38 -6.99 -40.68
N THR A 45 22.26 -5.94 -41.51
CA THR A 45 21.18 -4.94 -41.34
C THR A 45 20.38 -4.63 -42.61
N GLY A 46 20.79 -5.16 -43.77
CA GLY A 46 20.21 -4.84 -45.08
C GLY A 46 20.48 -3.41 -45.57
N ALA A 47 21.19 -2.57 -44.81
CA ALA A 47 21.43 -1.17 -45.13
C ALA A 47 22.93 -0.82 -45.12
N PHE A 48 23.38 0.03 -46.06
CA PHE A 48 24.78 0.47 -46.18
C PHE A 48 25.10 1.76 -45.40
N ASN A 49 24.08 2.59 -45.12
CA ASN A 49 24.24 3.86 -44.41
C ASN A 49 24.50 3.69 -42.89
N ARG A 50 25.33 4.58 -42.32
CA ARG A 50 25.50 4.66 -40.85
C ARG A 50 24.26 5.31 -40.24
N ARG A 51 23.71 4.72 -39.17
CA ARG A 51 22.68 5.39 -38.35
C ARG A 51 23.26 6.67 -37.73
N PRO A 52 22.52 7.80 -37.70
CA PRO A 52 22.96 9.00 -36.99
C PRO A 52 23.22 8.67 -35.52
N ARG A 53 24.41 9.01 -34.99
CA ARG A 53 24.67 8.86 -33.55
C ARG A 53 23.93 9.96 -32.79
N THR A 54 22.91 9.59 -32.02
CA THR A 54 22.32 10.47 -31.01
C THR A 54 23.05 10.30 -29.67
N GLY A 55 23.70 11.36 -29.18
CA GLY A 55 24.29 11.41 -27.84
C GLY A 55 25.62 12.16 -27.77
N ARG A 56 25.85 12.85 -26.64
CA ARG A 56 27.08 13.63 -26.37
C ARG A 56 28.34 12.75 -26.53
N HIS A 57 29.33 13.25 -27.28
CA HIS A 57 30.61 12.56 -27.52
C HIS A 57 31.27 12.11 -26.20
N ARG A 58 31.81 10.89 -26.18
CA ARG A 58 32.51 10.31 -25.03
C ARG A 58 33.80 11.09 -24.82
N CYS A 59 33.94 11.73 -23.67
CA CYS A 59 35.09 12.54 -23.29
C CYS A 59 36.20 11.78 -22.53
N THR A 60 36.08 10.45 -22.41
CA THR A 60 37.08 9.57 -21.82
C THR A 60 37.52 8.50 -22.83
N SER A 61 38.81 8.17 -22.85
CA SER A 61 39.32 7.03 -23.62
C SER A 61 39.16 5.72 -22.84
N GLU A 62 39.30 4.57 -23.50
CA GLU A 62 39.27 3.26 -22.82
C GLU A 62 40.38 3.09 -21.77
N ARG A 63 41.51 3.81 -21.91
CA ARG A 63 42.58 3.81 -20.91
C ARG A 63 42.19 4.63 -19.69
N ASP A 64 41.46 5.73 -19.88
CA ASP A 64 40.92 6.54 -18.79
C ASP A 64 39.81 5.81 -18.05
N ASP A 65 38.97 5.07 -18.78
CA ASP A 65 37.90 4.27 -18.18
C ASP A 65 38.45 3.10 -17.37
N ARG A 66 39.47 2.40 -17.88
CA ARG A 66 40.20 1.39 -17.11
C ARG A 66 40.88 1.98 -15.89
N PHE A 67 41.43 3.19 -15.99
CA PHE A 67 42.00 3.89 -14.84
C PHE A 67 40.93 4.24 -13.80
N ILE A 68 39.81 4.84 -14.20
CA ILE A 68 38.66 5.15 -13.33
C ILE A 68 38.20 3.88 -12.58
N VAL A 69 37.99 2.79 -13.33
CA VAL A 69 37.53 1.52 -12.77
C VAL A 69 38.59 0.91 -11.87
N SER A 70 39.86 0.84 -12.29
CA SER A 70 40.96 0.32 -11.48
C SER A 70 41.17 1.12 -10.19
N THR A 71 41.10 2.45 -10.24
CA THR A 71 41.27 3.33 -9.07
C THR A 71 40.13 3.11 -8.08
N SER A 72 38.90 3.01 -8.56
CA SER A 72 37.75 2.64 -7.72
C SER A 72 37.83 1.17 -7.24
N LEU A 73 38.43 0.26 -8.01
CA LEU A 73 38.61 -1.13 -7.61
C LEU A 73 39.69 -1.33 -6.54
N ARG A 74 40.75 -0.51 -6.58
CA ARG A 74 41.85 -0.50 -5.60
C ARG A 74 41.45 0.13 -4.28
N ASN A 75 40.62 1.18 -4.31
CA ASN A 75 40.06 1.76 -3.10
C ASN A 75 38.56 2.04 -3.29
N ARG A 76 37.76 1.17 -2.68
CA ARG A 76 36.30 1.12 -2.81
C ARG A 76 35.58 2.30 -2.18
N HIS A 77 36.28 3.05 -1.33
CA HIS A 77 35.73 4.15 -0.53
C HIS A 77 35.87 5.52 -1.19
N LEU A 78 36.62 5.62 -2.30
CA LEU A 78 36.76 6.86 -3.04
C LEU A 78 35.42 7.32 -3.61
N THR A 79 35.08 8.59 -3.39
CA THR A 79 33.89 9.21 -3.98
C THR A 79 34.07 9.44 -5.48
N GLY A 80 32.98 9.75 -6.19
CA GLY A 80 33.08 10.09 -7.61
C GLY A 80 33.96 11.32 -7.87
N VAL A 81 34.02 12.25 -6.90
CA VAL A 81 34.87 13.44 -6.94
C VAL A 81 36.33 13.07 -6.72
N ASP A 82 36.63 12.16 -5.79
CA ASP A 82 38.00 11.73 -5.52
C ASP A 82 38.60 11.01 -6.74
N VAL A 83 37.84 10.10 -7.36
CA VAL A 83 38.28 9.41 -8.58
C VAL A 83 38.43 10.39 -9.75
N GLN A 84 37.59 11.42 -9.83
CA GLN A 84 37.71 12.51 -10.81
C GLN A 84 38.98 13.32 -10.60
N GLN A 85 39.29 13.69 -9.35
CA GLN A 85 40.51 14.45 -8.99
C GLN A 85 41.77 13.62 -9.27
N GLU A 86 41.76 12.33 -8.95
CA GLU A 86 42.86 11.40 -9.27
C GLU A 86 43.07 11.24 -10.77
N LEU A 87 41.99 11.09 -11.54
CA LEU A 87 42.08 11.04 -13.00
C LEU A 87 42.64 12.35 -13.58
N ARG A 88 42.23 13.49 -13.05
CA ARG A 88 42.76 14.81 -13.45
C ARG A 88 44.22 14.96 -13.06
N ARG A 89 44.63 14.49 -11.88
CA ARG A 89 46.02 14.59 -11.40
C ARG A 89 46.96 13.70 -12.19
N VAL A 90 46.61 12.43 -12.37
CA VAL A 90 47.51 11.40 -12.92
C VAL A 90 47.48 11.36 -14.44
N ARG A 91 46.30 11.54 -15.05
CA ARG A 91 46.14 11.44 -16.51
C ARG A 91 45.89 12.78 -17.19
N GLN A 92 45.81 13.88 -16.43
CA GLN A 92 45.50 15.22 -16.93
C GLN A 92 44.18 15.32 -17.71
N VAL A 93 43.25 14.39 -17.46
CA VAL A 93 41.94 14.36 -18.11
C VAL A 93 40.90 15.04 -17.23
N ALA A 94 40.40 16.20 -17.68
CA ALA A 94 39.37 16.96 -16.99
C ALA A 94 37.96 16.54 -17.45
N VAL A 95 37.25 15.80 -16.60
CA VAL A 95 35.86 15.38 -16.83
C VAL A 95 35.00 15.69 -15.61
N SER A 96 33.68 15.76 -15.77
CA SER A 96 32.78 15.96 -14.63
C SER A 96 32.64 14.70 -13.78
N GLU A 97 32.29 14.87 -12.50
CA GLU A 97 31.99 13.76 -11.59
C GLU A 97 30.95 12.79 -12.18
N TRP A 98 29.95 13.32 -12.89
CA TRP A 98 28.92 12.55 -13.55
C TRP A 98 29.45 11.66 -14.68
N THR A 99 30.52 12.07 -15.36
CA THR A 99 31.21 11.23 -16.35
C THR A 99 31.88 10.05 -15.64
N VAL A 100 32.60 10.29 -14.55
CA VAL A 100 33.25 9.24 -13.74
C VAL A 100 32.23 8.25 -13.19
N ARG A 101 31.14 8.72 -12.58
CA ARG A 101 30.03 7.88 -12.08
C ARG A 101 29.40 7.03 -13.17
N ARG A 102 29.30 7.57 -14.39
CA ARG A 102 28.76 6.84 -15.55
C ARG A 102 29.69 5.71 -15.98
N ARG A 103 31.00 5.95 -16.02
CA ARG A 103 32.00 4.91 -16.36
C ARG A 103 32.06 3.81 -15.29
N LEU A 104 31.97 4.17 -14.01
CA LEU A 104 31.87 3.19 -12.92
C LEU A 104 30.59 2.36 -13.02
N LYS A 105 29.44 3.00 -13.32
CA LYS A 105 28.17 2.31 -13.52
C LYS A 105 28.18 1.36 -14.72
N GLU A 106 28.78 1.76 -15.84
CA GLU A 106 28.98 0.91 -17.02
C GLU A 106 29.86 -0.31 -16.71
N ALA A 107 30.79 -0.17 -15.76
CA ALA A 107 31.59 -1.28 -15.23
C ALA A 107 30.90 -2.05 -14.07
N ASN A 108 29.59 -1.89 -13.89
CA ASN A 108 28.76 -2.53 -12.85
C ASN A 108 29.12 -2.16 -11.40
N LEU A 109 29.71 -0.99 -11.16
CA LEU A 109 30.00 -0.46 -9.82
C LEU A 109 29.00 0.66 -9.48
N THR A 110 28.11 0.44 -8.52
CA THR A 110 27.09 1.43 -8.10
C THR A 110 27.10 1.76 -6.61
N PRO A 111 26.93 3.03 -6.21
CA PRO A 111 26.93 3.42 -4.80
C PRO A 111 25.57 3.14 -4.13
N LYS A 112 25.56 2.52 -2.94
CA LYS A 112 24.35 2.19 -2.16
C LYS A 112 24.51 2.49 -0.66
N ARG A 113 23.40 2.72 0.06
CA ARG A 113 23.32 2.85 1.54
C ARG A 113 22.60 1.63 2.15
N PRO A 114 23.03 1.08 3.30
CA PRO A 114 22.25 0.13 4.08
C PRO A 114 21.28 0.83 5.06
N ALA A 115 20.08 0.25 5.27
CA ALA A 115 19.23 0.57 6.42
C ALA A 115 19.66 -0.31 7.62
N SER A 116 19.71 0.27 8.82
CA SER A 116 20.05 -0.44 10.06
C SER A 116 19.02 -0.13 11.14
N GLY A 117 18.52 -1.16 11.81
CA GLY A 117 17.68 -1.07 13.00
C GLY A 117 18.04 -2.19 13.99
N PRO A 118 17.58 -2.10 15.26
CA PRO A 118 17.85 -3.14 16.25
C PRO A 118 17.24 -4.49 15.83
N LYS A 119 17.90 -5.59 16.17
CA LYS A 119 17.38 -6.95 15.92
C LYS A 119 16.26 -7.24 16.92
N LEU A 120 15.01 -7.07 16.48
CA LEU A 120 13.84 -7.25 17.34
C LEU A 120 13.45 -8.74 17.47
N THR A 121 13.35 -9.24 18.70
CA THR A 121 12.72 -10.52 19.03
C THR A 121 11.21 -10.41 18.87
N ALA A 122 10.48 -11.54 18.91
CA ALA A 122 9.02 -11.53 18.87
C ALA A 122 8.41 -10.74 20.04
N GLY A 123 8.97 -10.89 21.24
CA GLY A 123 8.54 -10.14 22.43
C GLY A 123 8.72 -8.63 22.28
N HIS A 124 9.85 -8.18 21.71
CA HIS A 124 10.07 -6.75 21.45
C HIS A 124 9.03 -6.20 20.46
N ARG A 125 8.64 -6.96 19.44
CA ARG A 125 7.63 -6.53 18.47
C ARG A 125 6.23 -6.42 19.09
N GLN A 126 5.87 -7.35 19.97
CA GLN A 126 4.58 -7.34 20.66
C GLN A 126 4.48 -6.17 21.64
N ALA A 127 5.49 -5.95 22.48
CA ALA A 127 5.53 -4.81 23.40
C ALA A 127 5.44 -3.48 22.66
N ARG A 128 6.14 -3.34 21.52
CA ARG A 128 6.07 -2.16 20.65
C ARG A 128 4.67 -1.92 20.09
N LEU A 129 3.99 -2.97 19.67
CA LEU A 129 2.65 -2.89 19.09
C LEU A 129 1.58 -2.58 20.14
N GLN A 130 1.70 -3.17 21.33
CA GLN A 130 0.82 -2.88 22.46
C GLN A 130 0.98 -1.43 22.91
N PHE A 131 2.21 -0.98 23.11
CA PHE A 131 2.51 0.43 23.40
C PHE A 131 1.91 1.36 22.35
N ALA A 132 2.07 1.04 21.06
CA ALA A 132 1.51 1.85 19.98
C ALA A 132 -0.01 1.93 19.99
N ARG A 133 -0.71 0.87 20.41
CA ARG A 133 -2.18 0.86 20.52
C ARG A 133 -2.67 1.69 21.70
N GLU A 134 -2.08 1.50 22.87
CA GLU A 134 -2.46 2.19 24.10
C GLU A 134 -2.26 3.71 24.00
N HIS A 135 -1.28 4.14 23.20
CA HIS A 135 -0.89 5.54 23.08
C HIS A 135 -1.25 6.17 21.73
N LEU A 136 -1.95 5.46 20.83
CA LEU A 136 -2.29 5.96 19.49
C LEU A 136 -3.21 7.20 19.56
N ASP A 137 -4.16 7.14 20.47
CA ASP A 137 -5.20 8.15 20.67
C ASP A 137 -4.80 9.22 21.68
N TRP A 138 -3.56 9.17 22.20
CA TRP A 138 -3.07 10.20 23.09
C TRP A 138 -3.03 11.55 22.39
N SER A 139 -3.71 12.52 23.00
CA SER A 139 -3.71 13.90 22.59
C SER A 139 -2.35 14.56 22.80
N ILE A 140 -2.12 15.68 22.12
CA ILE A 140 -0.90 16.50 22.35
C ILE A 140 -0.82 16.99 23.81
N ALA A 141 -1.96 17.18 24.49
CA ALA A 141 -1.97 17.53 25.91
C ALA A 141 -1.41 16.40 26.79
N GLN A 142 -1.71 15.14 26.48
CA GLN A 142 -1.12 13.99 27.18
C GLN A 142 0.36 13.83 26.87
N TRP A 143 0.80 14.08 25.63
CA TRP A 143 2.22 14.10 25.29
C TRP A 143 2.99 15.28 25.89
N ARG A 144 2.30 16.34 26.32
CA ARG A 144 2.89 17.53 26.94
C ARG A 144 3.53 17.21 28.28
N SER A 145 2.98 16.26 29.03
CA SER A 145 3.45 15.90 30.35
C SER A 145 4.62 14.91 30.36
N VAL A 146 5.02 14.42 29.18
CA VAL A 146 6.08 13.43 29.02
C VAL A 146 7.44 14.10 28.79
N LEU A 147 8.42 13.77 29.65
CA LEU A 147 9.82 14.08 29.41
C LEU A 147 10.50 12.86 28.75
N PHE A 148 10.83 13.00 27.46
CA PHE A 148 11.54 11.97 26.71
C PHE A 148 13.04 12.07 26.97
N THR A 149 13.63 11.02 27.52
CA THR A 149 15.06 11.00 27.89
C THR A 149 15.79 9.85 27.22
N ASP A 150 17.10 10.00 27.02
CA ASP A 150 17.94 8.98 26.41
C ASP A 150 19.44 9.28 26.63
N GLU A 151 20.29 8.25 26.49
CA GLU A 151 21.75 8.40 26.52
C GLU A 151 22.39 8.21 25.14
N CYS A 152 23.21 9.17 24.71
CA CYS A 152 23.88 9.15 23.41
C CYS A 152 25.41 9.17 23.55
N ARG A 153 26.11 8.31 22.78
CA ARG A 153 27.57 8.38 22.63
C ARG A 153 27.97 9.14 21.36
N VAL A 154 28.92 10.06 21.49
CA VAL A 154 29.55 10.77 20.36
C VAL A 154 31.06 10.56 20.40
N CYS A 155 31.64 10.09 19.29
CA CYS A 155 33.07 9.87 19.16
C CYS A 155 33.76 11.07 18.50
N LEU A 156 34.97 11.40 18.95
CA LEU A 156 35.81 12.48 18.41
C LEU A 156 36.22 12.19 16.96
N HIS A 157 36.64 10.95 16.70
CA HIS A 157 36.97 10.47 15.36
C HIS A 157 36.23 9.15 15.12
N GLY A 158 35.13 9.24 14.37
CA GLY A 158 34.31 8.08 14.03
C GLY A 158 33.72 8.21 12.63
N SER A 159 33.95 7.18 11.81
CA SER A 159 33.19 6.99 10.57
C SER A 159 31.73 6.81 10.91
N ASP A 160 30.88 7.62 10.31
CA ASP A 160 29.44 7.65 10.54
C ASP A 160 28.67 6.49 9.89
N ARG A 161 29.39 5.46 9.43
CA ARG A 161 28.85 4.37 8.60
C ARG A 161 28.13 4.89 7.34
N ARG A 162 28.33 6.16 6.93
CA ARG A 162 27.76 6.77 5.70
C ARG A 162 28.72 6.71 4.50
N GLY A 163 29.92 6.14 4.68
CA GLY A 163 30.83 5.81 3.58
C GLY A 163 30.15 4.89 2.55
N ARG A 164 30.23 5.26 1.28
CA ARG A 164 29.69 4.47 0.15
C ARG A 164 30.82 3.58 -0.37
N VAL A 165 30.55 2.29 -0.58
CA VAL A 165 31.47 1.38 -1.27
C VAL A 165 30.93 1.03 -2.65
N TYR A 166 31.77 1.11 -3.67
CA TYR A 166 31.44 0.71 -5.04
C TYR A 166 31.67 -0.80 -5.22
N ARG A 167 30.59 -1.59 -5.26
CA ARG A 167 30.62 -3.08 -5.34
C ARG A 167 29.92 -3.63 -6.57
N ARG A 168 30.27 -4.86 -7.00
CA ARG A 168 29.52 -5.63 -8.01
C ARG A 168 28.37 -6.45 -7.35
N PRO A 169 27.40 -6.97 -8.12
CA PRO A 169 26.37 -7.88 -7.59
C PRO A 169 26.98 -9.15 -6.96
N GLY A 170 26.49 -9.58 -5.80
CA GLY A 170 26.97 -10.77 -5.06
C GLY A 170 28.11 -10.52 -4.06
N GLU A 171 28.86 -9.42 -4.19
CA GLU A 171 30.06 -9.13 -3.37
C GLU A 171 29.76 -8.53 -1.99
N ARG A 172 28.57 -8.78 -1.43
CA ARG A 172 28.14 -8.13 -0.17
C ARG A 172 29.06 -8.43 1.01
N PHE A 173 29.71 -9.60 1.02
CA PHE A 173 30.58 -10.08 2.09
C PHE A 173 32.06 -10.20 1.67
N ALA A 174 32.44 -9.67 0.51
CA ALA A 174 33.84 -9.66 0.10
C ALA A 174 34.67 -8.77 1.04
N GLN A 175 35.84 -9.23 1.50
CA GLN A 175 36.66 -8.55 2.51
C GLN A 175 37.04 -7.11 2.13
N CYS A 176 37.19 -6.81 0.83
CA CYS A 176 37.46 -5.47 0.31
C CYS A 176 36.22 -4.53 0.25
N CYS A 177 35.03 -5.07 0.49
CA CYS A 177 33.77 -4.34 0.65
C CYS A 177 33.31 -4.29 2.12
N PHE A 178 34.13 -4.83 3.01
CA PHE A 178 33.92 -4.92 4.45
C PHE A 178 34.87 -3.92 5.14
N ALA A 179 34.36 -3.10 6.06
CA ALA A 179 35.18 -2.19 6.84
C ALA A 179 35.44 -2.82 8.22
N GLU A 180 36.66 -3.30 8.45
CA GLU A 180 37.10 -3.74 9.77
C GLU A 180 37.25 -2.52 10.69
N THR A 181 36.81 -2.66 11.95
CA THR A 181 36.90 -1.61 12.97
C THR A 181 37.94 -2.00 14.02
N VAL A 182 38.89 -1.09 14.28
CA VAL A 182 39.71 -1.12 15.50
C VAL A 182 38.91 -0.57 16.68
N ALA A 183 39.07 -1.20 17.84
CA ALA A 183 38.19 -1.04 18.99
C ALA A 183 38.21 0.34 19.69
N TYR A 184 39.10 1.28 19.37
CA TYR A 184 39.20 2.54 20.13
C TYR A 184 39.65 3.72 19.24
N GLY A 185 38.67 4.46 18.70
CA GLY A 185 38.87 5.64 17.85
C GLY A 185 38.95 6.94 18.64
N GLY A 186 40.15 7.35 19.05
CA GLY A 186 40.52 8.75 19.33
C GLY A 186 39.87 9.48 20.51
N GLY A 187 38.89 8.88 21.20
CA GLY A 187 38.16 9.49 22.34
C GLY A 187 36.65 9.61 22.07
N SER A 188 35.83 9.49 23.11
CA SER A 188 34.37 9.63 23.01
C SER A 188 33.76 10.19 24.29
N CYS A 189 32.67 10.92 24.18
CA CYS A 189 31.85 11.33 25.31
C CYS A 189 30.48 10.63 25.27
N MET A 190 29.99 10.26 26.45
CA MET A 190 28.61 9.80 26.65
C MET A 190 27.84 10.97 27.25
N MET A 191 26.64 11.22 26.75
CA MET A 191 25.76 12.29 27.23
C MET A 191 24.37 11.77 27.52
N TRP A 192 23.65 12.48 28.38
CA TRP A 192 22.22 12.31 28.65
C TRP A 192 21.53 13.66 28.46
N ALA A 193 20.30 13.65 27.95
CA ALA A 193 19.40 14.79 28.06
C ALA A 193 17.94 14.34 28.02
N GLY A 194 17.05 15.27 28.35
CA GLY A 194 15.60 15.15 28.22
C GLY A 194 15.01 16.24 27.33
N ILE A 195 13.92 15.90 26.65
CA ILE A 195 13.12 16.84 25.84
C ILE A 195 11.62 16.67 26.10
N SER A 196 10.89 17.78 26.05
CA SER A 196 9.43 17.84 26.14
C SER A 196 8.88 18.93 25.23
N LEU A 197 7.56 19.10 25.21
CA LEU A 197 6.93 20.23 24.49
C LEU A 197 7.29 21.59 25.12
N GLU A 198 7.55 21.63 26.42
CA GLU A 198 7.84 22.87 27.17
C GLU A 198 9.31 23.28 27.12
N GLY A 199 10.23 22.33 26.94
CA GLY A 199 11.65 22.66 26.87
C GLY A 199 12.55 21.45 26.66
N LYS A 200 13.85 21.69 26.78
CA LYS A 200 14.91 20.67 26.79
C LYS A 200 15.74 20.86 28.06
N THR A 201 16.22 19.77 28.66
CA THR A 201 17.10 19.84 29.83
C THR A 201 18.49 20.33 29.42
N ALA A 202 19.34 20.62 30.41
CA ALA A 202 20.78 20.71 30.19
C ALA A 202 21.32 19.39 29.60
N LEU A 203 22.36 19.48 28.78
CA LEU A 203 23.09 18.33 28.27
C LEU A 203 24.11 17.87 29.32
N VAL A 204 23.95 16.65 29.82
CA VAL A 204 24.76 16.11 30.93
C VAL A 204 25.80 15.16 30.39
N PHE A 205 27.08 15.41 30.65
CA PHE A 205 28.15 14.47 30.29
C PHE A 205 28.35 13.43 31.40
N VAL A 206 28.42 12.15 31.04
CA VAL A 206 28.65 11.04 31.97
C VAL A 206 30.15 10.74 32.07
N PRO A 207 30.81 10.98 33.23
CA PRO A 207 32.23 10.68 33.44
C PRO A 207 32.55 9.18 33.34
N GLY A 208 33.69 8.84 32.73
CA GLY A 208 34.16 7.45 32.54
C GLY A 208 33.91 6.84 31.14
N GLY A 209 33.12 7.51 30.29
CA GLY A 209 32.68 6.99 28.99
C GLY A 209 33.77 6.69 27.94
N GLY A 210 35.04 7.03 28.20
CA GLY A 210 36.15 6.82 27.27
C GLY A 210 36.79 5.42 27.32
N ARG A 211 36.92 4.80 28.51
CA ARG A 211 37.62 3.50 28.68
C ARG A 211 37.07 2.59 29.79
N GLY A 212 35.99 2.94 30.50
CA GLY A 212 35.37 2.05 31.49
C GLY A 212 34.19 2.69 32.21
N GLY A 213 32.98 2.19 31.97
CA GLY A 213 31.75 2.55 32.68
C GLY A 213 30.70 3.24 31.81
N GLY A 214 29.56 2.59 31.61
CA GLY A 214 28.31 3.26 31.21
C GLY A 214 27.68 3.96 32.42
N LEU A 215 26.53 4.61 32.23
CA LEU A 215 25.77 5.20 33.33
C LEU A 215 25.37 4.11 34.33
N THR A 216 25.84 4.19 35.58
CA THR A 216 25.48 3.25 36.65
C THR A 216 24.17 3.67 37.30
N ALA A 217 23.53 2.76 38.05
CA ALA A 217 22.28 3.06 38.74
C ALA A 217 22.43 4.20 39.76
N ASP A 218 23.53 4.22 40.54
CA ASP A 218 23.79 5.28 41.53
C ASP A 218 23.96 6.64 40.86
N ARG A 219 24.71 6.69 39.76
CA ARG A 219 24.92 7.92 38.98
C ARG A 219 23.67 8.36 38.25
N TYR A 220 22.86 7.42 37.77
CA TYR A 220 21.56 7.75 37.23
C TYR A 220 20.69 8.44 38.30
N ILE A 221 20.75 7.98 39.55
CA ILE A 221 20.03 8.65 40.65
C ILE A 221 20.63 10.02 40.96
N THR A 222 21.94 10.12 41.20
CA THR A 222 22.58 11.36 41.68
C THR A 222 22.69 12.41 40.59
N ASP A 223 23.19 12.02 39.42
CA ASP A 223 23.59 12.97 38.38
C ASP A 223 22.42 13.31 37.46
N ILE A 224 21.46 12.39 37.28
CA ILE A 224 20.34 12.57 36.34
C ILE A 224 19.01 12.80 37.06
N LEU A 225 18.58 11.86 37.91
CA LEU A 225 17.26 11.95 38.53
C LEU A 225 17.20 13.13 39.51
N LEU A 226 18.11 13.20 40.48
CA LEU A 226 18.15 14.30 41.46
C LEU A 226 18.53 15.64 40.81
N GLY A 227 19.51 15.64 39.91
CA GLY A 227 20.04 16.88 39.32
C GLY A 227 19.12 17.53 38.29
N HIS A 228 18.33 16.74 37.56
CA HIS A 228 17.61 17.25 36.38
C HIS A 228 16.16 16.80 36.29
N VAL A 229 15.84 15.53 36.61
CA VAL A 229 14.46 15.02 36.45
C VAL A 229 13.55 15.48 37.57
N VAL A 230 13.98 15.40 38.83
CA VAL A 230 13.19 15.82 40.00
C VAL A 230 12.83 17.31 39.92
N PRO A 231 13.78 18.25 39.70
CA PRO A 231 13.44 19.66 39.55
C PRO A 231 12.49 19.93 38.38
N TYR A 232 12.63 19.16 37.30
CA TYR A 232 11.74 19.28 36.13
C TYR A 232 10.33 18.74 36.43
N ALA A 233 10.24 17.64 37.16
CA ALA A 233 8.97 17.07 37.60
C ALA A 233 8.22 18.03 38.54
N GLU A 234 8.93 18.66 39.48
CA GLU A 234 8.38 19.70 40.36
C GLU A 234 7.85 20.91 39.56
N PHE A 235 8.52 21.28 38.47
CA PHE A 235 8.05 22.35 37.57
C PHE A 235 6.79 21.97 36.78
N VAL A 236 6.66 20.71 36.33
CA VAL A 236 5.50 20.23 35.55
C VAL A 236 4.29 19.91 36.44
N GLY A 237 4.52 19.45 37.67
CA GLY A 237 3.48 19.08 38.64
C GLY A 237 3.01 17.63 38.50
N GLU A 238 1.84 17.33 39.07
CA GLU A 238 1.33 15.95 39.23
C GLU A 238 1.22 15.19 37.91
N ASP A 239 1.00 15.89 36.78
CA ASP A 239 0.85 15.29 35.45
C ASP A 239 2.15 14.72 34.85
N PHE A 240 3.30 14.99 35.46
CA PHE A 240 4.62 14.60 34.96
C PHE A 240 4.76 13.08 34.75
N VAL A 241 5.30 12.70 33.59
CA VAL A 241 5.68 11.33 33.25
C VAL A 241 7.11 11.31 32.68
N LEU A 242 7.98 10.51 33.31
CA LEU A 242 9.33 10.25 32.82
C LEU A 242 9.33 9.10 31.80
N MET A 243 9.87 9.33 30.60
CA MET A 243 10.18 8.26 29.66
C MET A 243 11.69 8.02 29.61
N HIS A 244 12.10 6.79 29.91
CA HIS A 244 13.47 6.28 29.80
C HIS A 244 13.47 4.86 29.18
N ASP A 245 14.57 4.41 28.59
CA ASP A 245 14.58 3.29 27.63
C ASP A 245 14.74 1.88 28.24
N ASN A 246 14.35 1.68 29.51
CA ASN A 246 14.46 0.40 30.21
C ASN A 246 15.90 -0.16 30.27
N ALA A 247 16.93 0.70 30.17
CA ALA A 247 18.32 0.30 30.36
C ALA A 247 18.57 -0.30 31.75
N ARG A 248 19.70 -1.01 31.90
CA ARG A 248 20.06 -1.70 33.16
C ARG A 248 20.12 -0.76 34.37
N CYS A 249 20.57 0.48 34.17
CA CYS A 249 20.60 1.49 35.23
C CYS A 249 19.18 1.97 35.60
N HIS A 250 18.28 2.12 34.62
CA HIS A 250 16.89 2.53 34.85
C HIS A 250 16.08 1.47 35.60
N THR A 251 16.32 0.20 35.28
CA THR A 251 15.59 -0.94 35.84
C THR A 251 16.21 -1.54 37.11
N ALA A 252 17.36 -1.01 37.54
CA ALA A 252 18.01 -1.42 38.78
C ALA A 252 17.09 -1.21 39.99
N ARG A 253 17.18 -2.11 40.99
CA ARG A 253 16.32 -2.07 42.18
C ARG A 253 16.38 -0.72 42.90
N VAL A 254 17.58 -0.16 43.05
CA VAL A 254 17.82 1.14 43.71
C VAL A 254 17.17 2.29 42.93
N SER A 255 17.23 2.28 41.60
CA SER A 255 16.62 3.33 40.77
C SER A 255 15.11 3.25 40.78
N ARG A 256 14.53 2.04 40.69
CA ARG A 256 13.07 1.84 40.84
C ARG A 256 12.57 2.20 42.25
N GLN A 257 13.36 1.94 43.29
CA GLN A 257 13.03 2.34 44.65
C GLN A 257 13.04 3.87 44.79
N PHE A 258 14.08 4.53 44.30
CA PHE A 258 14.17 5.99 44.32
C PHE A 258 13.01 6.66 43.55
N LEU A 259 12.66 6.16 42.36
CA LEU A 259 11.52 6.67 41.59
C LEU A 259 10.20 6.55 42.37
N ARG A 260 10.00 5.46 43.12
CA ARG A 260 8.82 5.30 43.99
C ARG A 260 8.85 6.26 45.19
N GLU A 261 10.00 6.40 45.85
CA GLU A 261 10.16 7.30 47.01
C GLU A 261 9.95 8.78 46.64
N LYS A 262 10.26 9.15 45.39
CA LYS A 262 10.01 10.49 44.85
C LYS A 262 8.70 10.62 44.09
N GLU A 263 7.86 9.58 44.10
CA GLU A 263 6.55 9.54 43.43
C GLU A 263 6.61 9.90 41.92
N LEU A 264 7.74 9.61 41.27
CA LEU A 264 7.95 9.91 39.85
C LEU A 264 7.29 8.83 38.99
N ARG A 265 6.23 9.22 38.25
CA ARG A 265 5.58 8.33 37.28
C ARG A 265 6.48 8.07 36.09
N THR A 266 6.56 6.81 35.67
CA THR A 266 7.34 6.39 34.50
C THR A 266 6.44 5.83 33.41
N MET A 267 6.82 6.02 32.16
CA MET A 267 6.15 5.45 31.00
C MET A 267 6.68 4.03 30.75
N ASP A 268 5.78 3.08 30.55
CA ASP A 268 6.11 1.69 30.19
C ASP A 268 6.62 1.60 28.74
N TRP A 269 7.86 2.03 28.53
CA TRP A 269 8.46 2.14 27.21
C TRP A 269 8.91 0.78 26.65
N PRO A 270 8.57 0.42 25.39
CA PRO A 270 8.96 -0.85 24.82
C PRO A 270 10.47 -0.90 24.57
N ALA A 271 11.15 -1.88 25.16
CA ALA A 271 12.60 -2.07 24.98
C ALA A 271 13.02 -2.15 23.50
N LEU A 272 14.20 -1.61 23.18
CA LEU A 272 14.77 -1.58 21.81
C LEU A 272 13.87 -0.86 20.79
N SER A 273 13.33 0.30 21.17
CA SER A 273 12.45 1.12 20.31
C SER A 273 12.98 2.54 20.07
N PRO A 274 14.23 2.71 19.60
CA PRO A 274 14.83 4.03 19.39
C PRO A 274 14.08 4.85 18.33
N ASP A 275 13.43 4.20 17.37
CA ASP A 275 12.64 4.85 16.32
C ASP A 275 11.33 5.46 16.84
N LEU A 276 10.82 4.97 17.97
CA LEU A 276 9.66 5.56 18.63
C LEU A 276 10.05 6.77 19.49
N ASN A 277 11.31 6.86 19.94
CA ASN A 277 11.77 7.89 20.85
C ASN A 277 12.12 9.18 20.07
N PRO A 278 11.43 10.32 20.27
CA PRO A 278 11.70 11.55 19.53
C PRO A 278 13.13 12.07 19.69
N ILE A 279 13.76 11.85 20.85
CA ILE A 279 15.10 12.39 21.15
C ILE A 279 16.21 11.73 20.32
N GLU A 280 16.00 10.51 19.83
CA GLU A 280 16.94 9.81 18.95
C GLU A 280 17.16 10.55 17.61
N HIS A 281 16.11 11.20 17.12
CA HIS A 281 16.20 12.05 15.94
C HIS A 281 16.86 13.40 16.24
N LEU A 282 16.74 13.87 17.48
CA LEU A 282 17.42 15.07 17.94
C LEU A 282 18.92 14.83 18.10
N TRP A 283 19.33 13.63 18.52
CA TRP A 283 20.73 13.22 18.54
C TRP A 283 21.37 13.21 17.15
N ASP A 284 20.65 12.78 16.11
CA ASP A 284 21.15 12.88 14.74
C ASP A 284 21.32 14.33 14.27
N GLU A 285 20.36 15.22 14.60
CA GLU A 285 20.46 16.66 14.32
C GLU A 285 21.67 17.27 15.01
N LEU A 286 21.86 17.00 16.31
CA LEU A 286 23.01 17.48 17.09
C LEU A 286 24.34 17.02 16.48
N LYS A 287 24.46 15.72 16.17
CA LYS A 287 25.67 15.15 15.52
C LYS A 287 25.94 15.80 14.16
N ARG A 288 24.90 16.13 13.38
CA ARG A 288 25.06 16.82 12.08
C ARG A 288 25.56 18.26 12.26
N ARG A 289 25.00 18.99 13.22
CA ARG A 289 25.40 20.36 13.51
C ARG A 289 26.85 20.47 13.98
N VAL A 290 27.26 19.63 14.93
CA VAL A 290 28.65 19.60 15.42
C VAL A 290 29.65 19.29 14.30
N ARG A 291 29.29 18.41 13.35
CA ARG A 291 30.15 18.10 12.20
C ARG A 291 30.18 19.18 11.12
N ALA A 292 29.16 20.03 11.06
CA ALA A 292 29.10 21.15 10.12
C ALA A 292 29.90 22.36 10.61
N ARG A 293 30.41 22.33 11.86
CA ARG A 293 31.28 23.37 12.40
C ARG A 293 32.59 23.47 11.64
N ASN A 294 33.10 24.69 11.58
CA ASN A 294 34.41 24.98 11.04
C ASN A 294 35.14 25.95 11.98
N PRO A 295 36.20 25.53 12.69
CA PRO A 295 36.81 24.19 12.64
C PRO A 295 35.94 23.11 13.31
N VAL A 296 36.11 21.86 12.89
CA VAL A 296 35.52 20.68 13.54
C VAL A 296 36.28 20.42 14.85
N PRO A 297 35.62 20.01 15.96
CA PRO A 297 36.30 19.73 17.22
C PRO A 297 37.46 18.74 17.10
N ALA A 298 38.64 19.12 17.58
CA ALA A 298 39.88 18.35 17.49
C ALA A 298 40.24 17.64 18.80
N SER A 299 39.63 18.01 19.92
CA SER A 299 39.80 17.37 21.23
C SER A 299 38.46 16.98 21.87
N VAL A 300 38.47 16.06 22.85
CA VAL A 300 37.25 15.65 23.56
C VAL A 300 36.61 16.84 24.30
N ASP A 301 37.41 17.78 24.80
CA ASP A 301 36.89 18.95 25.50
C ASP A 301 36.31 19.99 24.52
N GLU A 302 36.94 20.23 23.36
CA GLU A 302 36.31 21.00 22.28
C GLU A 302 35.01 20.35 21.79
N LEU A 303 34.96 19.01 21.75
CA LEU A 303 33.76 18.28 21.36
C LEU A 303 32.63 18.50 22.38
N LYS A 304 32.94 18.47 23.68
CA LYS A 304 31.95 18.76 24.74
C LYS A 304 31.43 20.19 24.63
N THR A 305 32.31 21.18 24.49
CA THR A 305 31.92 22.58 24.29
C THR A 305 31.02 22.73 23.08
N ALA A 306 31.38 22.09 21.96
CA ALA A 306 30.58 22.16 20.76
C ALA A 306 29.21 21.50 20.86
N LEU A 307 29.13 20.38 21.59
CA LEU A 307 27.86 19.71 21.85
C LEU A 307 26.95 20.56 22.73
N LEU A 308 27.48 21.26 23.74
CA LEU A 308 26.71 22.18 24.59
C LEU A 308 26.12 23.33 23.77
N GLU A 309 26.96 24.04 23.02
CA GLU A 309 26.54 25.18 22.21
C GLU A 309 25.51 24.79 21.14
N GLU A 310 25.71 23.67 20.43
CA GLU A 310 24.74 23.21 19.43
C GLU A 310 23.44 22.71 20.06
N TRP A 311 23.51 22.06 21.22
CA TRP A 311 22.31 21.64 21.95
C TRP A 311 21.46 22.85 22.32
N ASP A 312 22.08 23.87 22.89
CA ASP A 312 21.41 25.13 23.23
C ASP A 312 20.87 25.82 21.98
N GLY A 313 21.63 25.80 20.88
CA GLY A 313 21.25 26.35 19.58
C GLY A 313 20.17 25.59 18.79
N ILE A 314 19.72 24.41 19.24
CA ILE A 314 18.58 23.71 18.61
C ILE A 314 17.27 24.42 18.99
N PRO A 315 16.49 24.96 18.04
CA PRO A 315 15.23 25.65 18.34
C PRO A 315 14.19 24.71 18.95
N GLN A 316 13.44 25.19 19.95
CA GLN A 316 12.37 24.42 20.61
C GLN A 316 11.30 23.95 19.61
N GLU A 317 11.07 24.66 18.51
CA GLU A 317 10.12 24.22 17.47
C GLU A 317 10.56 22.92 16.77
N THR A 318 11.86 22.64 16.72
CA THR A 318 12.39 21.36 16.21
C THR A 318 11.98 20.21 17.12
N VAL A 319 12.10 20.42 18.45
CA VAL A 319 11.67 19.48 19.48
C VAL A 319 10.16 19.25 19.41
N LYS A 320 9.37 20.32 19.33
CA LYS A 320 7.91 20.25 19.21
C LYS A 320 7.46 19.47 17.97
N LYS A 321 8.11 19.66 16.81
CA LYS A 321 7.82 18.88 15.59
C LYS A 321 8.08 17.39 15.78
N LEU A 322 9.17 17.02 16.47
CA LEU A 322 9.48 15.63 16.74
C LEU A 322 8.45 14.99 17.69
N ILE A 323 8.04 15.68 18.75
CA ILE A 323 7.03 15.15 19.68
C ILE A 323 5.62 15.12 19.05
N ARG A 324 5.22 16.15 18.27
CA ARG A 324 3.95 16.13 17.52
C ARG A 324 3.87 14.99 16.50
N SER A 325 5.01 14.46 16.06
CA SER A 325 5.06 13.31 15.16
C SER A 325 4.81 11.96 15.84
N MET A 326 4.60 11.91 17.17
CA MET A 326 4.38 10.66 17.91
C MET A 326 3.28 9.80 17.29
N ARG A 327 2.12 10.38 16.94
CA ARG A 327 1.05 9.64 16.26
C ARG A 327 1.53 8.94 14.97
N ASN A 328 2.28 9.65 14.12
CA ASN A 328 2.83 9.07 12.89
C ASN A 328 3.86 7.96 13.16
N ARG A 329 4.65 8.10 14.24
CA ARG A 329 5.63 7.08 14.67
C ARG A 329 4.94 5.81 15.15
N LEU A 330 3.82 5.94 15.87
CA LEU A 330 3.00 4.82 16.32
C LEU A 330 2.28 4.13 15.14
N GLN A 331 1.79 4.91 14.17
CA GLN A 331 1.14 4.38 12.94
C GLN A 331 2.08 3.63 12.01
N ALA A 332 3.39 3.89 12.05
CA ALA A 332 4.38 3.24 11.19
C ALA A 332 4.68 1.77 11.59
N VAL A 333 4.09 1.26 12.67
CA VAL A 333 4.22 -0.13 13.11
C VAL A 333 3.39 -1.06 12.19
N PRO A 334 3.99 -2.02 11.44
CA PRO A 334 3.27 -2.89 10.51
C PRO A 334 2.22 -3.79 11.21
N GLY A 335 1.00 -3.85 10.66
CA GLY A 335 -0.12 -4.66 11.19
C GLY A 335 -1.47 -3.92 11.35
N LEU A 336 -1.66 -2.75 10.72
CA LEU A 336 -2.84 -1.91 10.90
C LEU A 336 -3.65 -1.79 9.60
N ILE A 337 -4.52 -2.77 9.28
CA ILE A 337 -5.65 -2.50 8.35
C ILE A 337 -6.64 -1.56 9.04
N GLY A 338 -6.97 -1.82 10.31
CA GLY A 338 -7.83 -0.96 11.14
C GLY A 338 -7.27 0.44 11.44
N GLY A 339 -5.99 0.70 11.16
CA GLY A 339 -5.38 2.03 11.33
C GLY A 339 -5.28 2.87 10.04
N LEU A 340 -5.61 2.29 8.87
CA LEU A 340 -5.63 3.02 7.60
C LEU A 340 -7.03 3.54 7.26
N VAL A 341 -8.07 2.77 7.57
CA VAL A 341 -9.47 3.18 7.45
C VAL A 341 -9.70 4.37 8.37
N ARG A 342 -10.37 5.42 7.88
CA ARG A 342 -10.57 6.71 8.60
C ARG A 342 -9.29 7.45 8.99
N SER A 343 -8.15 7.13 8.36
CA SER A 343 -6.91 7.89 8.48
C SER A 343 -6.74 8.89 7.34
N GLN A 344 -5.64 9.65 7.32
CA GLN A 344 -5.29 10.53 6.19
C GLN A 344 -5.10 9.80 4.84
N TYR A 345 -5.00 8.47 4.86
CA TYR A 345 -4.85 7.60 3.70
C TYR A 345 -6.18 7.05 3.20
N ASP A 346 -7.29 7.38 3.85
CA ASP A 346 -8.65 7.10 3.41
C ASP A 346 -9.30 8.43 3.02
N TRP A 347 -10.06 8.43 1.93
CA TRP A 347 -10.94 9.56 1.61
C TRP A 347 -12.06 9.70 2.62
N ASN A 348 -12.45 8.60 3.29
CA ASN A 348 -13.37 8.61 4.42
C ASN A 348 -14.73 9.25 4.07
N TYR A 349 -15.27 8.88 2.91
CA TYR A 349 -16.61 9.29 2.48
C TYR A 349 -17.66 8.61 3.35
N TYR A 350 -18.87 9.17 3.36
CA TYR A 350 -20.03 8.58 3.99
C TYR A 350 -21.19 8.49 3.00
N THR A 351 -22.11 7.57 3.26
CA THR A 351 -23.38 7.52 2.57
C THR A 351 -24.39 8.49 3.17
N TYR A 352 -25.42 8.81 2.39
CA TYR A 352 -26.53 9.66 2.80
C TYR A 352 -27.87 8.95 2.57
N ASP A 353 -27.90 7.65 2.86
CA ASP A 353 -29.10 6.82 2.79
C ASP A 353 -29.97 7.06 4.03
N ALA A 354 -31.29 6.98 3.89
CA ALA A 354 -32.22 7.28 5.00
C ALA A 354 -33.00 6.05 5.53
N HIS A 355 -33.02 4.94 4.79
CA HIS A 355 -33.99 3.85 5.00
C HIS A 355 -33.38 2.50 5.43
N CYS A 356 -32.06 2.41 5.58
CA CYS A 356 -31.38 1.18 6.01
C CYS A 356 -30.10 1.50 6.80
N GLY A 357 -29.51 0.50 7.44
CA GLY A 357 -28.29 0.65 8.25
C GLY A 357 -28.56 1.11 9.69
N HIS A 358 -29.69 0.71 10.26
CA HIS A 358 -30.07 1.13 11.62
C HIS A 358 -29.12 0.63 12.72
N ALA A 359 -28.38 -0.47 12.50
CA ALA A 359 -27.39 -1.01 13.44
C ALA A 359 -26.02 -0.30 13.38
N GLN A 360 -25.83 0.61 12.42
CA GLN A 360 -24.58 1.35 12.27
C GLN A 360 -24.32 2.23 13.49
N ARG A 361 -23.04 2.51 13.78
CA ARG A 361 -22.62 3.37 14.90
C ARG A 361 -23.26 4.75 14.83
N ILE A 362 -23.44 5.27 13.62
CA ILE A 362 -24.34 6.38 13.32
C ILE A 362 -25.45 5.78 12.45
N PRO A 363 -26.71 5.76 12.91
CA PRO A 363 -27.79 5.15 12.16
C PRO A 363 -27.88 5.68 10.73
N ASN A 364 -28.02 4.76 9.78
CA ASN A 364 -28.17 5.02 8.34
C ASN A 364 -26.95 5.61 7.63
N LEU A 365 -25.82 5.72 8.33
CA LEU A 365 -24.58 6.29 7.79
C LEU A 365 -23.53 5.18 7.61
N PHE A 366 -23.29 4.77 6.37
CA PHE A 366 -22.22 3.81 6.06
C PHE A 366 -20.92 4.56 5.76
N PRO A 367 -19.79 4.20 6.37
CA PRO A 367 -18.49 4.67 5.91
C PRO A 367 -18.16 4.03 4.56
N ILE A 368 -17.70 4.84 3.61
CA ILE A 368 -17.24 4.39 2.28
C ILE A 368 -15.74 4.61 2.18
N THR A 369 -14.99 3.57 2.51
CA THR A 369 -13.52 3.56 2.46
C THR A 369 -13.04 3.61 1.01
N LYS A 370 -12.23 4.62 0.67
CA LYS A 370 -11.54 4.72 -0.63
C LYS A 370 -10.10 5.19 -0.41
N GLY A 371 -9.14 4.50 -1.01
CA GLY A 371 -7.72 4.80 -0.76
C GLY A 371 -7.28 6.16 -1.30
N LYS A 372 -6.75 7.01 -0.43
CA LYS A 372 -6.12 8.31 -0.72
C LYS A 372 -4.59 8.19 -0.72
N MET A 373 -4.07 7.39 -1.65
CA MET A 373 -2.63 7.15 -1.80
C MET A 373 -2.29 6.66 -3.21
N LEU A 374 -1.00 6.57 -3.55
CA LEU A 374 -0.60 5.87 -4.76
C LEU A 374 -1.05 4.40 -4.68
N GLY A 375 -1.74 3.95 -5.74
CA GLY A 375 -2.38 2.63 -5.79
C GLY A 375 -3.86 2.65 -5.39
N GLY A 376 -4.35 3.78 -4.87
CA GLY A 376 -5.76 3.98 -4.54
C GLY A 376 -6.28 2.93 -3.57
N SER A 377 -7.51 2.47 -3.79
CA SER A 377 -8.18 1.50 -2.91
C SER A 377 -7.50 0.13 -2.83
N SER A 378 -6.62 -0.25 -3.79
CA SER A 378 -5.81 -1.47 -3.66
C SER A 378 -4.83 -1.42 -2.47
N GLY A 379 -4.51 -0.21 -1.99
CA GLY A 379 -3.70 0.03 -0.80
C GLY A 379 -4.40 -0.25 0.53
N VAL A 380 -5.75 -0.32 0.55
CA VAL A 380 -6.56 -0.42 1.77
C VAL A 380 -7.61 -1.54 1.77
N ASN A 381 -7.96 -2.11 0.61
CA ASN A 381 -8.97 -3.17 0.48
C ASN A 381 -8.62 -4.47 1.25
N SER A 382 -9.53 -5.44 1.30
CA SER A 382 -9.28 -6.75 1.94
C SER A 382 -8.37 -7.71 1.16
N MET A 383 -7.74 -7.24 0.07
CA MET A 383 -6.85 -7.99 -0.84
C MET A 383 -7.48 -9.18 -1.57
N ILE A 384 -8.77 -9.45 -1.37
CA ILE A 384 -9.49 -10.54 -2.04
C ILE A 384 -9.36 -10.41 -3.56
N TYR A 385 -8.98 -11.49 -4.23
CA TYR A 385 -8.87 -11.58 -5.68
C TYR A 385 -9.97 -12.49 -6.26
N VAL A 386 -10.92 -11.86 -6.96
CA VAL A 386 -11.99 -12.51 -7.72
C VAL A 386 -12.16 -11.77 -9.04
N ARG A 387 -12.45 -12.52 -10.12
CA ARG A 387 -12.69 -11.98 -11.46
C ARG A 387 -14.15 -11.69 -11.75
N GLY A 388 -15.07 -12.44 -11.15
CA GLY A 388 -16.49 -12.42 -11.51
C GLY A 388 -16.86 -13.54 -12.47
N SER A 389 -18.15 -13.61 -12.82
CA SER A 389 -18.66 -14.69 -13.68
C SER A 389 -18.42 -14.35 -15.15
N PRO A 390 -18.02 -15.32 -16.00
CA PRO A 390 -17.97 -15.13 -17.45
C PRO A 390 -19.21 -14.46 -18.04
N THR A 391 -20.39 -14.87 -17.58
CA THR A 391 -21.69 -14.33 -18.01
C THR A 391 -21.85 -12.83 -17.71
N ASP A 392 -21.15 -12.27 -16.71
CA ASP A 392 -21.18 -10.82 -16.45
C ASP A 392 -20.70 -10.03 -17.68
N TYR A 393 -19.63 -10.52 -18.31
CA TYR A 393 -18.96 -9.90 -19.45
C TYR A 393 -19.72 -10.14 -20.75
N ASP A 394 -20.22 -11.36 -20.95
CA ASP A 394 -21.08 -11.66 -22.09
C ASP A 394 -22.34 -10.79 -22.09
N ASN A 395 -22.90 -10.52 -20.90
CA ASN A 395 -23.99 -9.57 -20.75
C ASN A 395 -23.57 -8.13 -21.09
N TRP A 396 -22.35 -7.70 -20.75
CA TRP A 396 -21.86 -6.38 -21.19
C TRP A 396 -21.82 -6.29 -22.72
N ALA A 397 -21.30 -7.31 -23.41
CA ALA A 397 -21.31 -7.34 -24.87
C ALA A 397 -22.74 -7.33 -25.44
N ALA A 398 -23.67 -8.06 -24.81
CA ALA A 398 -25.08 -8.06 -25.18
C ALA A 398 -25.78 -6.69 -25.03
N LEU A 399 -25.23 -5.79 -24.20
CA LEU A 399 -25.67 -4.38 -24.12
C LEU A 399 -25.16 -3.51 -25.29
N GLY A 400 -24.56 -4.11 -26.32
CA GLY A 400 -24.01 -3.38 -27.46
C GLY A 400 -22.59 -2.86 -27.23
N LEU A 401 -21.83 -3.49 -26.34
CA LEU A 401 -20.44 -3.12 -26.00
C LEU A 401 -19.46 -4.16 -26.58
N PRO A 402 -19.14 -4.11 -27.89
CA PRO A 402 -18.35 -5.15 -28.53
C PRO A 402 -16.96 -5.29 -27.92
N GLY A 403 -16.48 -6.54 -27.87
CA GLY A 403 -15.18 -6.91 -27.31
C GLY A 403 -15.14 -6.90 -25.78
N TRP A 404 -16.27 -6.70 -25.09
CA TRP A 404 -16.37 -6.81 -23.63
C TRP A 404 -16.95 -8.14 -23.16
N ASP A 405 -17.14 -9.10 -24.06
CA ASP A 405 -17.49 -10.49 -23.73
C ASP A 405 -16.33 -11.22 -23.03
N TRP A 406 -16.64 -12.34 -22.37
CA TRP A 406 -15.65 -13.09 -21.59
C TRP A 406 -14.42 -13.46 -22.41
N ARG A 407 -14.61 -13.93 -23.64
CA ARG A 407 -13.51 -14.35 -24.51
C ARG A 407 -12.56 -13.20 -24.83
N SER A 408 -13.09 -11.99 -25.04
CA SER A 408 -12.27 -10.81 -25.28
C SER A 408 -11.59 -10.25 -24.04
N VAL A 409 -12.20 -10.35 -22.85
CA VAL A 409 -11.62 -9.77 -21.61
C VAL A 409 -10.71 -10.73 -20.85
N PHE A 410 -10.92 -12.04 -20.98
CA PHE A 410 -10.16 -13.07 -20.26
C PHE A 410 -8.64 -12.95 -20.43
N PRO A 411 -8.09 -12.68 -21.64
CA PRO A 411 -6.65 -12.47 -21.81
C PRO A 411 -6.07 -11.32 -20.96
N TYR A 412 -6.86 -10.29 -20.65
CA TYR A 412 -6.44 -9.15 -19.85
C TYR A 412 -6.40 -9.46 -18.35
N PHE A 413 -7.24 -10.38 -17.87
CA PHE A 413 -7.06 -10.95 -16.53
C PHE A 413 -5.72 -11.67 -16.42
N LEU A 414 -5.40 -12.54 -17.39
CA LEU A 414 -4.13 -13.27 -17.45
C LEU A 414 -2.93 -12.33 -17.61
N LYS A 415 -3.07 -11.24 -18.35
CA LYS A 415 -2.02 -10.21 -18.52
C LYS A 415 -1.68 -9.55 -17.18
N SER A 416 -2.70 -9.29 -16.34
CA SER A 416 -2.52 -8.64 -15.04
C SER A 416 -1.96 -9.58 -13.95
N GLU A 417 -2.24 -10.89 -14.04
CA GLU A 417 -2.05 -11.86 -12.95
C GLU A 417 -0.68 -12.56 -12.97
N ASP A 418 -0.05 -12.63 -11.79
CA ASP A 418 1.01 -13.58 -11.43
C ASP A 418 0.55 -14.43 -10.24
N LEU A 419 -0.12 -15.54 -10.55
CA LEU A 419 -0.53 -16.56 -9.60
C LEU A 419 0.70 -17.32 -9.09
N GLN A 420 0.80 -17.47 -7.78
CA GLN A 420 1.93 -18.13 -7.13
C GLN A 420 1.53 -19.32 -6.25
N ASP A 421 0.33 -19.85 -6.48
CA ASP A 421 -0.21 -21.02 -5.79
C ASP A 421 0.10 -22.31 -6.56
N GLU A 422 0.95 -23.16 -6.00
CA GLU A 422 1.44 -24.37 -6.69
C GLU A 422 0.35 -25.44 -6.88
N GLU A 423 -0.62 -25.53 -5.97
CA GLU A 423 -1.72 -26.50 -6.06
C GLU A 423 -2.61 -26.19 -7.27
N ILE A 424 -2.97 -24.91 -7.46
CA ILE A 424 -3.72 -24.46 -8.64
C ILE A 424 -2.88 -24.65 -9.92
N LEU A 425 -1.61 -24.26 -9.91
CA LEU A 425 -0.74 -24.30 -11.09
C LEU A 425 -0.39 -25.72 -11.56
N THR A 426 -0.40 -26.70 -10.67
CA THR A 426 -0.13 -28.11 -11.01
C THR A 426 -1.40 -28.90 -11.33
N ASN A 427 -2.59 -28.34 -11.05
CA ASN A 427 -3.85 -28.96 -11.41
C ASN A 427 -4.22 -28.66 -12.88
N PRO A 428 -4.34 -29.68 -13.76
CA PRO A 428 -4.58 -29.47 -15.19
C PRO A 428 -5.94 -28.86 -15.52
N GLU A 429 -6.94 -28.96 -14.64
CA GLU A 429 -8.26 -28.38 -14.83
C GLU A 429 -8.27 -26.87 -14.55
N TYR A 430 -7.45 -26.42 -13.58
CA TYR A 430 -7.41 -25.03 -13.13
C TYR A 430 -6.28 -24.23 -13.75
N ALA A 431 -5.11 -24.83 -13.98
CA ALA A 431 -3.93 -24.13 -14.52
C ALA A 431 -4.18 -23.31 -15.80
N PRO A 432 -5.01 -23.75 -16.78
CA PRO A 432 -5.31 -22.95 -17.98
C PRO A 432 -6.02 -21.62 -17.69
N TYR A 433 -6.61 -21.47 -16.51
CA TYR A 433 -7.31 -20.26 -16.10
C TYR A 433 -6.39 -19.19 -15.51
N HIS A 434 -5.08 -19.45 -15.38
CA HIS A 434 -4.17 -18.56 -14.66
C HIS A 434 -2.88 -18.25 -15.41
N SER A 435 -2.25 -17.15 -14.98
CA SER A 435 -0.96 -16.68 -15.48
C SER A 435 0.03 -16.49 -14.34
N THR A 436 1.32 -16.60 -14.65
CA THR A 436 2.44 -16.46 -13.71
C THR A 436 3.41 -15.35 -14.14
N ARG A 437 2.92 -14.41 -14.96
CA ARG A 437 3.77 -13.42 -15.65
C ARG A 437 3.31 -11.99 -15.47
N GLY A 438 2.10 -11.77 -14.97
CA GLY A 438 1.55 -10.46 -14.76
C GLY A 438 2.22 -9.71 -13.60
N PRO A 439 1.98 -8.41 -13.48
CA PRO A 439 2.57 -7.60 -12.42
C PRO A 439 1.86 -7.78 -11.06
N ILE A 440 0.62 -8.26 -11.01
CA ILE A 440 -0.13 -8.42 -9.75
C ILE A 440 0.07 -9.81 -9.19
N ILE A 441 0.79 -9.90 -8.08
CA ILE A 441 0.99 -11.17 -7.38
C ILE A 441 -0.30 -11.61 -6.68
N VAL A 442 -0.73 -12.84 -6.96
CA VAL A 442 -1.92 -13.48 -6.37
C VAL A 442 -1.52 -14.82 -5.75
N THR A 443 -1.93 -15.08 -4.50
CA THR A 443 -1.61 -16.36 -3.84
C THR A 443 -2.56 -16.63 -2.68
N LYS A 444 -2.80 -17.90 -2.35
CA LYS A 444 -3.45 -18.27 -1.09
C LYS A 444 -2.47 -18.03 0.07
N PRO A 445 -2.91 -17.49 1.21
CA PRO A 445 -2.03 -17.29 2.34
C PRO A 445 -1.64 -18.66 2.88
N ARG A 446 -0.36 -18.83 3.24
CA ARG A 446 0.04 -20.01 4.02
C ARG A 446 -0.41 -19.81 5.47
N PRO A 447 -1.25 -20.69 5.99
CA PRO A 447 -1.70 -20.62 7.37
C PRO A 447 -0.52 -20.78 8.30
N VAL A 448 -0.53 -20.02 9.41
CA VAL A 448 0.51 -20.11 10.45
C VAL A 448 0.02 -20.96 11.62
N ASP A 449 -1.28 -21.28 11.64
CA ASP A 449 -1.99 -21.93 12.74
C ASP A 449 -2.82 -23.11 12.18
N PRO A 450 -2.39 -24.37 12.42
CA PRO A 450 -3.08 -25.56 11.96
C PRO A 450 -4.53 -25.70 12.46
N ASP A 451 -4.82 -25.25 13.67
CA ASP A 451 -6.17 -25.36 14.26
C ASP A 451 -7.16 -24.46 13.51
N PHE A 452 -6.69 -23.30 13.04
CA PHE A 452 -7.49 -22.39 12.24
C PHE A 452 -7.84 -23.00 10.87
N ASP A 453 -6.91 -23.74 10.26
CA ASP A 453 -7.16 -24.42 8.99
C ASP A 453 -8.20 -25.52 9.10
N GLU A 454 -8.12 -26.32 10.17
CA GLU A 454 -9.08 -27.38 10.41
C GLU A 454 -10.51 -26.83 10.48
N LYS A 455 -10.69 -25.68 11.14
CA LYS A 455 -12.01 -25.02 11.24
C LYS A 455 -12.52 -24.50 9.90
N LEU A 456 -11.63 -23.98 9.05
CA LEU A 456 -12.01 -23.63 7.69
C LEU A 456 -12.36 -24.87 6.85
N ASP A 457 -11.64 -25.98 7.01
CA ASP A 457 -11.93 -27.23 6.30
C ASP A 457 -13.24 -27.86 6.78
N ILE A 458 -13.56 -27.75 8.07
CA ILE A 458 -14.88 -28.10 8.61
C ILE A 458 -15.98 -27.31 7.92
N LEU A 459 -15.82 -25.99 7.80
CA LEU A 459 -16.81 -25.15 7.12
C LEU A 459 -16.89 -25.47 5.62
N LEU A 460 -15.77 -25.71 4.94
CA LEU A 460 -15.75 -26.16 3.54
C LEU A 460 -16.55 -27.46 3.37
N ARG A 461 -16.30 -28.47 4.20
CA ARG A 461 -17.03 -29.75 4.16
C ARG A 461 -18.51 -29.58 4.44
N SER A 462 -18.86 -28.79 5.46
CA SER A 462 -20.26 -28.51 5.84
C SER A 462 -21.00 -27.82 4.69
N MET A 463 -20.36 -26.86 4.01
CA MET A 463 -20.91 -26.22 2.81
C MET A 463 -21.10 -27.23 1.66
N GLY A 464 -20.20 -28.20 1.53
CA GLY A 464 -20.30 -29.30 0.59
C GLY A 464 -21.48 -30.24 0.85
N GLU A 465 -21.74 -30.58 2.11
CA GLU A 465 -22.89 -31.42 2.52
C GLU A 465 -24.23 -30.80 2.09
N ILE A 466 -24.31 -29.47 2.09
CA ILE A 466 -25.50 -28.72 1.70
C ILE A 466 -25.53 -28.36 0.20
N GLY A 467 -24.60 -28.90 -0.60
CA GLY A 467 -24.59 -28.74 -2.06
C GLY A 467 -23.82 -27.52 -2.60
N ILE A 468 -23.24 -26.68 -1.73
CA ILE A 468 -22.27 -25.65 -2.13
C ILE A 468 -20.88 -26.30 -2.16
N LYS A 469 -20.60 -26.99 -3.28
CA LYS A 469 -19.44 -27.89 -3.40
C LYS A 469 -18.10 -27.16 -3.18
N PRO A 470 -17.15 -27.74 -2.43
CA PRO A 470 -15.78 -27.27 -2.39
C PRO A 470 -15.14 -27.31 -3.79
N VAL A 471 -14.46 -26.23 -4.16
CA VAL A 471 -13.67 -26.11 -5.39
C VAL A 471 -12.26 -25.63 -5.05
N LEU A 472 -11.30 -25.91 -5.93
CA LEU A 472 -9.91 -25.50 -5.68
C LEU A 472 -9.74 -23.97 -5.76
N ASP A 473 -10.43 -23.35 -6.70
CA ASP A 473 -10.47 -21.89 -6.91
C ASP A 473 -11.80 -21.48 -7.56
N VAL A 474 -12.34 -20.34 -7.13
CA VAL A 474 -13.55 -19.71 -7.69
C VAL A 474 -13.29 -18.97 -9.01
N ASN A 475 -12.03 -18.73 -9.38
CA ASN A 475 -11.64 -18.15 -10.67
C ASN A 475 -11.28 -19.20 -11.74
N GLY A 476 -11.54 -20.47 -11.46
CA GLY A 476 -11.28 -21.61 -12.34
C GLY A 476 -12.43 -21.91 -13.32
N PRO A 477 -12.69 -23.18 -13.64
CA PRO A 477 -13.66 -23.58 -14.67
C PRO A 477 -15.12 -23.30 -14.32
N THR A 478 -15.43 -23.09 -13.03
CA THR A 478 -16.79 -22.82 -12.56
C THR A 478 -16.80 -21.60 -11.64
N PRO A 479 -17.78 -20.69 -11.80
CA PRO A 479 -17.98 -19.58 -10.87
C PRO A 479 -18.76 -20.00 -9.61
N PHE A 480 -19.12 -21.29 -9.47
CA PHE A 480 -19.91 -21.81 -8.35
C PHE A 480 -19.07 -22.67 -7.41
N GLY A 481 -19.50 -22.75 -6.16
CA GLY A 481 -18.87 -23.56 -5.11
C GLY A 481 -18.18 -22.69 -4.08
N ILE A 482 -17.39 -23.30 -3.19
CA ILE A 482 -16.68 -22.63 -2.11
C ILE A 482 -15.20 -22.99 -2.10
N ALA A 483 -14.32 -22.01 -1.94
CA ALA A 483 -12.88 -22.22 -1.93
C ALA A 483 -12.17 -21.39 -0.86
N ARG A 484 -10.93 -21.78 -0.55
CA ARG A 484 -9.99 -20.91 0.16
C ARG A 484 -9.67 -19.69 -0.68
N THR A 485 -9.70 -18.50 -0.06
CA THR A 485 -9.56 -17.23 -0.78
C THR A 485 -8.15 -17.01 -1.35
N LEU A 486 -8.10 -16.54 -2.60
CA LEU A 486 -6.91 -15.92 -3.20
C LEU A 486 -6.79 -14.44 -2.79
N TYR A 487 -5.57 -14.00 -2.50
CA TYR A 487 -5.29 -12.61 -2.13
C TYR A 487 -4.17 -11.99 -2.97
N THR A 488 -4.26 -10.67 -3.20
CA THR A 488 -3.20 -9.86 -3.80
C THR A 488 -2.09 -9.53 -2.80
N GLN A 489 -1.16 -10.45 -2.60
CA GLN A 489 -0.07 -10.35 -1.61
C GLN A 489 1.21 -11.05 -2.10
N SER A 490 2.37 -10.66 -1.59
CA SER A 490 3.63 -11.33 -1.90
C SER A 490 3.79 -12.69 -1.19
N LYS A 491 4.73 -13.53 -1.67
CA LYS A 491 5.22 -14.68 -0.89
C LYS A 491 5.78 -14.24 0.48
N PRO A 492 5.85 -15.16 1.46
CA PRO A 492 6.38 -14.91 2.78
C PRO A 492 7.74 -14.15 2.80
N PRO A 493 7.87 -13.10 3.64
CA PRO A 493 6.83 -12.56 4.52
C PRO A 493 5.72 -11.88 3.72
N SER A 494 4.48 -12.33 3.90
CA SER A 494 3.34 -11.88 3.10
C SER A 494 3.06 -10.41 3.39
N VAL A 495 3.10 -9.59 2.35
CA VAL A 495 2.69 -8.19 2.41
C VAL A 495 1.70 -7.88 1.30
N ARG A 496 0.79 -6.94 1.56
CA ARG A 496 -0.15 -6.42 0.57
C ARG A 496 0.58 -6.04 -0.73
N TYR A 497 0.00 -6.47 -1.85
CA TYR A 497 0.51 -6.14 -3.17
C TYR A 497 -0.46 -5.21 -3.92
N SER A 498 -0.29 -3.90 -3.73
CA SER A 498 -1.14 -2.87 -4.36
C SER A 498 -0.76 -2.60 -5.82
N THR A 499 -1.61 -1.91 -6.57
CA THR A 499 -1.29 -1.51 -7.95
C THR A 499 -0.11 -0.55 -8.03
N ALA A 500 0.13 0.28 -7.00
CA ALA A 500 1.35 1.07 -6.94
C ALA A 500 2.59 0.17 -6.81
N GLN A 501 2.52 -0.86 -5.96
CA GLN A 501 3.62 -1.80 -5.80
C GLN A 501 3.90 -2.59 -7.09
N ALA A 502 2.84 -2.98 -7.81
CA ALA A 502 2.90 -3.77 -9.03
C ALA A 502 3.36 -2.97 -10.27
N TYR A 503 2.77 -1.80 -10.51
CA TYR A 503 2.95 -1.07 -11.77
C TYR A 503 3.88 0.16 -11.67
N LEU A 504 4.03 0.75 -10.48
CA LEU A 504 4.80 1.99 -10.28
C LEU A 504 6.15 1.77 -9.57
N VAL A 505 6.16 1.00 -8.48
CA VAL A 505 7.37 0.82 -7.66
C VAL A 505 8.41 0.02 -8.44
N GLY A 506 9.59 0.60 -8.64
CA GLY A 506 10.68 -0.05 -9.37
C GLY A 506 10.60 0.13 -10.89
N ASN A 507 9.53 0.74 -11.41
CA ASN A 507 9.43 1.13 -12.81
C ASN A 507 10.47 2.21 -13.13
N LYS A 508 11.32 1.95 -14.14
CA LYS A 508 12.45 2.83 -14.55
C LYS A 508 12.21 3.51 -15.90
N GLN A 509 10.99 3.46 -16.42
CA GLN A 509 10.63 4.14 -17.65
C GLN A 509 10.89 5.64 -17.49
N LYS A 510 11.72 6.21 -18.39
CA LYS A 510 12.16 7.61 -18.30
C LYS A 510 11.06 8.61 -18.69
N ASN A 511 10.01 8.13 -19.32
CA ASN A 511 8.86 8.87 -19.84
C ASN A 511 7.64 8.84 -18.92
N LEU A 512 7.74 8.21 -17.74
CA LEU A 512 6.68 8.20 -16.73
C LEU A 512 7.01 9.23 -15.63
N TYR A 513 6.08 10.15 -15.39
CA TYR A 513 6.19 11.18 -14.35
C TYR A 513 5.03 11.02 -13.37
N VAL A 514 5.35 10.99 -12.07
CA VAL A 514 4.36 10.86 -10.99
C VAL A 514 4.44 12.10 -10.12
N LEU A 515 3.38 12.90 -10.14
CA LEU A 515 3.21 14.04 -9.25
C LEU A 515 2.37 13.63 -8.05
N LYS A 516 2.86 13.88 -6.84
CA LYS A 516 2.18 13.55 -5.58
C LYS A 516 1.62 14.81 -4.93
N HIS A 517 0.65 14.64 -4.03
CA HIS A 517 -0.01 15.76 -3.33
C HIS A 517 -0.60 16.78 -4.32
N ALA A 518 -1.17 16.25 -5.40
CA ALA A 518 -1.73 16.98 -6.51
C ALA A 518 -3.17 16.52 -6.72
N TYR A 519 -4.11 17.47 -6.73
CA TYR A 519 -5.54 17.19 -6.88
C TYR A 519 -6.04 17.78 -8.18
N ALA A 520 -6.57 16.93 -9.06
CA ALA A 520 -7.20 17.32 -10.31
C ALA A 520 -8.55 18.01 -10.03
N THR A 521 -8.72 19.28 -10.41
CA THR A 521 -9.95 20.03 -10.13
C THR A 521 -10.84 20.20 -11.35
N LYS A 522 -10.26 20.26 -12.56
CA LYS A 522 -11.01 20.50 -13.80
C LYS A 522 -10.23 20.01 -15.02
N ILE A 523 -10.91 19.40 -15.98
CA ILE A 523 -10.38 19.10 -17.32
C ILE A 523 -10.57 20.34 -18.20
N LEU A 524 -9.52 20.73 -18.90
CA LEU A 524 -9.53 21.85 -19.81
C LEU A 524 -10.00 21.37 -21.19
N ILE A 525 -11.13 21.93 -21.66
CA ILE A 525 -11.82 21.55 -22.89
C ILE A 525 -12.03 22.81 -23.72
N ASP A 526 -11.71 22.75 -25.00
CA ASP A 526 -11.85 23.88 -25.92
C ASP A 526 -13.27 23.98 -26.52
N SER A 527 -13.49 24.98 -27.38
CA SER A 527 -14.77 25.21 -28.06
C SER A 527 -15.19 24.07 -29.00
N ASP A 528 -14.22 23.30 -29.49
CA ASP A 528 -14.44 22.14 -30.37
C ASP A 528 -14.65 20.85 -29.56
N LYS A 529 -14.84 20.97 -28.24
CA LYS A 529 -15.03 19.87 -27.29
C LYS A 529 -13.87 18.89 -27.25
N LYS A 530 -12.63 19.40 -27.37
CA LYS A 530 -11.42 18.58 -27.26
C LYS A 530 -10.73 18.82 -25.93
N ALA A 531 -10.48 17.75 -25.18
CA ALA A 531 -9.69 17.84 -23.96
C ALA A 531 -8.21 18.11 -24.30
N TYR A 532 -7.66 19.19 -23.74
CA TYR A 532 -6.27 19.61 -24.02
C TYR A 532 -5.42 19.74 -22.75
N GLY A 533 -5.99 19.53 -21.57
CA GLY A 533 -5.24 19.60 -20.32
C GLY A 533 -6.09 19.43 -19.07
N LEU A 534 -5.49 19.76 -17.93
CA LEU A 534 -6.05 19.61 -16.60
C LEU A 534 -5.59 20.78 -15.72
N GLU A 535 -6.52 21.38 -14.98
CA GLU A 535 -6.23 22.22 -13.81
C GLU A 535 -5.99 21.32 -12.58
N VAL A 536 -4.90 21.59 -11.88
CA VAL A 536 -4.44 20.82 -10.73
C VAL A 536 -4.04 21.74 -9.59
N VAL A 537 -4.48 21.42 -8.38
CA VAL A 537 -4.00 22.04 -7.14
C VAL A 537 -2.85 21.22 -6.58
N VAL A 538 -1.66 21.82 -6.47
CA VAL A 538 -0.45 21.20 -5.90
C VAL A 538 -0.02 22.03 -4.70
N ASN A 539 -0.07 21.46 -3.50
CA ASN A 539 0.25 22.16 -2.25
C ASN A 539 -0.47 23.53 -2.12
N GLY A 540 -1.74 23.61 -2.54
CA GLY A 540 -2.55 24.83 -2.51
C GLY A 540 -2.37 25.78 -3.70
N THR A 541 -1.41 25.53 -4.60
CA THR A 541 -1.20 26.33 -5.82
C THR A 541 -1.90 25.68 -7.01
N LYS A 542 -2.70 26.46 -7.75
CA LYS A 542 -3.31 26.02 -9.01
C LYS A 542 -2.31 26.06 -10.16
N LEU A 543 -2.20 24.98 -10.91
CA LEU A 543 -1.32 24.80 -12.07
C LEU A 543 -2.09 24.11 -13.20
N ASN A 544 -1.77 24.47 -14.45
CA ASN A 544 -2.33 23.81 -15.62
C ASN A 544 -1.30 22.86 -16.24
N PHE A 545 -1.73 21.63 -16.53
CA PHE A 545 -0.95 20.62 -17.23
C PHE A 545 -1.60 20.34 -18.58
N PHE A 546 -0.83 20.37 -19.66
CA PHE A 546 -1.35 20.21 -21.02
C PHE A 546 -1.05 18.83 -21.58
N ALA A 547 -2.06 18.25 -22.23
CA ALA A 547 -1.99 16.95 -22.87
C ALA A 547 -1.93 17.10 -24.39
N LYS A 548 -0.91 16.51 -25.02
CA LYS A 548 -0.75 16.51 -26.49
C LYS A 548 -1.61 15.46 -27.20
N LYS A 549 -1.89 14.34 -26.52
CA LYS A 549 -2.64 13.21 -27.08
C LYS A 549 -4.00 13.10 -26.41
N GLU A 550 -4.07 12.62 -25.19
CA GLU A 550 -5.35 12.40 -24.48
C GLU A 550 -5.23 12.72 -22.99
N VAL A 551 -6.37 12.99 -22.35
CA VAL A 551 -6.56 12.99 -20.90
C VAL A 551 -7.29 11.71 -20.50
N ILE A 552 -6.79 11.03 -19.47
CA ILE A 552 -7.40 9.80 -18.94
C ILE A 552 -7.79 10.06 -17.48
N ALA A 553 -9.08 10.02 -17.19
CA ALA A 553 -9.62 10.17 -15.83
C ALA A 553 -9.71 8.80 -15.14
N SER A 554 -8.96 8.65 -14.05
CA SER A 554 -8.93 7.46 -13.20
C SER A 554 -8.94 7.85 -11.72
N THR A 555 -9.77 8.83 -11.34
CA THR A 555 -9.81 9.37 -9.97
C THR A 555 -10.67 8.52 -9.03
N GLY A 556 -11.31 7.47 -9.56
CA GLY A 556 -12.12 6.51 -8.82
C GLY A 556 -13.60 6.86 -8.84
N VAL A 557 -14.44 5.84 -8.64
CA VAL A 557 -15.90 5.88 -8.84
C VAL A 557 -16.64 7.09 -8.24
N ILE A 558 -16.17 7.66 -7.12
CA ILE A 558 -16.76 8.84 -6.50
C ILE A 558 -16.19 10.15 -7.05
N ASN A 559 -14.87 10.22 -7.27
CA ASN A 559 -14.20 11.46 -7.69
C ASN A 559 -14.21 11.70 -9.19
N THR A 560 -14.37 10.65 -10.01
CA THR A 560 -14.46 10.76 -11.47
C THR A 560 -15.70 11.57 -11.87
N PRO A 561 -16.91 11.30 -11.35
CA PRO A 561 -18.08 12.16 -11.57
C PRO A 561 -17.85 13.61 -11.17
N LYS A 562 -17.24 13.86 -10.00
CA LYS A 562 -16.91 15.22 -9.54
C LYS A 562 -16.01 15.95 -10.52
N LEU A 563 -14.97 15.29 -11.03
CA LEU A 563 -14.06 15.87 -12.02
C LEU A 563 -14.77 16.19 -13.35
N LEU A 564 -15.61 15.27 -13.86
CA LEU A 564 -16.36 15.50 -15.10
C LEU A 564 -17.38 16.64 -14.96
N ILE A 565 -18.16 16.65 -13.86
CA ILE A 565 -19.15 17.70 -13.58
C ILE A 565 -18.46 19.06 -13.45
N ALA A 566 -17.34 19.15 -12.73
CA ALA A 566 -16.53 20.39 -12.64
C ALA A 566 -15.99 20.87 -14.00
N SER A 567 -15.91 19.96 -14.97
CA SER A 567 -15.45 20.21 -16.34
C SER A 567 -16.58 20.54 -17.31
N GLY A 568 -17.83 20.63 -16.85
CA GLY A 568 -18.99 20.92 -17.71
C GLY A 568 -19.60 19.69 -18.38
N ILE A 569 -19.27 18.48 -17.90
CA ILE A 569 -19.79 17.20 -18.40
C ILE A 569 -20.60 16.52 -17.30
N GLY A 570 -21.91 16.48 -17.45
CA GLY A 570 -22.80 15.84 -16.47
C GLY A 570 -24.24 16.30 -16.60
N PRO A 571 -25.12 15.92 -15.66
CA PRO A 571 -26.53 16.24 -15.76
C PRO A 571 -26.75 17.76 -15.78
N LYS A 572 -27.53 18.24 -16.74
CA LYS A 572 -27.84 19.68 -16.89
C LYS A 572 -28.27 20.34 -15.58
N ALA A 573 -29.11 19.69 -14.80
CA ALA A 573 -29.59 20.21 -13.51
C ALA A 573 -28.46 20.41 -12.49
N ASP A 574 -27.49 19.50 -12.43
CA ASP A 574 -26.34 19.62 -11.54
C ASP A 574 -25.39 20.71 -11.99
N LEU A 575 -25.12 20.80 -13.29
CA LEU A 575 -24.27 21.84 -13.87
C LEU A 575 -24.85 23.24 -13.59
N GLN A 576 -26.17 23.42 -13.77
CA GLN A 576 -26.87 24.65 -13.46
C GLN A 576 -26.81 24.99 -11.96
N ARG A 577 -27.09 24.03 -11.09
CA ARG A 577 -27.05 24.20 -9.63
C ARG A 577 -25.66 24.63 -9.13
N LEU A 578 -24.60 24.11 -9.74
CA LEU A 578 -23.21 24.40 -9.38
C LEU A 578 -22.63 25.62 -10.10
N GLY A 579 -23.38 26.24 -11.01
CA GLY A 579 -22.90 27.37 -11.82
C GLY A 579 -21.79 26.99 -12.80
N VAL A 580 -21.72 25.72 -13.23
CA VAL A 580 -20.74 25.25 -14.20
C VAL A 580 -21.30 25.40 -15.61
N PRO A 581 -20.59 26.08 -16.53
CA PRO A 581 -20.99 26.13 -17.94
C PRO A 581 -21.09 24.72 -18.53
N GLN A 582 -22.25 24.40 -19.11
CA GLN A 582 -22.50 23.11 -19.73
C GLN A 582 -21.74 22.97 -21.05
N ILE A 583 -21.02 21.85 -21.20
CA ILE A 583 -20.39 21.41 -22.46
C ILE A 583 -21.16 20.23 -23.05
N VAL A 584 -21.47 19.23 -22.21
CA VAL A 584 -22.25 18.05 -22.60
C VAL A 584 -23.17 17.64 -21.45
N ASP A 585 -24.43 17.36 -21.78
CA ASP A 585 -25.41 16.78 -20.87
C ASP A 585 -25.30 15.25 -20.93
N LEU A 586 -24.79 14.64 -19.86
CA LEU A 586 -24.61 13.19 -19.74
C LEU A 586 -25.03 12.73 -18.33
N PRO A 587 -25.48 11.47 -18.15
CA PRO A 587 -25.95 10.96 -16.85
C PRO A 587 -24.82 10.62 -15.86
N VAL A 588 -23.78 11.46 -15.80
CA VAL A 588 -22.62 11.30 -14.92
C VAL A 588 -23.06 11.30 -13.45
N GLY A 589 -22.65 10.26 -12.72
CA GLY A 589 -22.89 10.11 -11.28
C GLY A 589 -24.24 9.49 -10.91
N THR A 590 -25.11 9.15 -11.87
CA THR A 590 -26.52 8.86 -11.58
C THR A 590 -26.87 7.37 -11.40
N GLU A 591 -26.02 6.46 -11.89
CA GLU A 591 -26.36 5.02 -12.02
C GLU A 591 -25.47 4.12 -11.14
N SER A 592 -25.08 4.59 -9.95
CA SER A 592 -24.12 3.83 -9.14
C SER A 592 -24.68 2.50 -8.68
N GLN A 593 -23.84 1.47 -8.73
CA GLN A 593 -24.15 0.12 -8.24
C GLN A 593 -23.12 -0.25 -7.18
N ASP A 594 -23.54 -0.95 -6.13
CA ASP A 594 -22.63 -1.51 -5.12
C ASP A 594 -23.17 -2.84 -4.61
N HIS A 595 -22.26 -3.73 -4.24
CA HIS A 595 -22.62 -4.87 -3.41
C HIS A 595 -22.77 -4.40 -1.96
N PHE A 596 -23.67 -5.02 -1.22
CA PHE A 596 -23.72 -4.85 0.23
C PHE A 596 -23.23 -6.12 0.93
N GLN A 597 -22.95 -5.98 2.22
CA GLN A 597 -22.62 -7.07 3.12
C GLN A 597 -23.77 -7.24 4.12
N LEU A 598 -24.14 -8.49 4.37
CA LEU A 598 -25.09 -8.86 5.40
C LEU A 598 -24.53 -10.04 6.20
N PRO A 599 -23.95 -9.78 7.39
CA PRO A 599 -23.33 -10.82 8.19
C PRO A 599 -24.38 -11.64 8.94
N PHE A 600 -24.24 -12.96 8.90
CA PHE A 600 -24.92 -13.91 9.78
C PHE A 600 -23.88 -14.64 10.62
N PHE A 601 -24.19 -14.86 11.89
CA PHE A 601 -23.28 -15.53 12.82
C PHE A 601 -23.91 -16.85 13.26
N ILE A 602 -23.12 -17.92 13.20
CA ILE A 602 -23.48 -19.27 13.64
C ILE A 602 -22.51 -19.68 14.74
N THR A 603 -23.03 -20.23 15.84
CA THR A 603 -22.19 -20.74 16.93
C THR A 603 -21.43 -22.00 16.50
N GLY A 604 -20.16 -22.10 16.84
CA GLY A 604 -19.39 -23.34 16.79
C GLY A 604 -19.37 -24.03 18.16
N ALA A 605 -18.30 -24.79 18.42
CA ALA A 605 -18.16 -25.53 19.67
C ALA A 605 -18.18 -24.59 20.91
N HIS A 606 -18.68 -25.13 22.01
CA HIS A 606 -18.63 -24.54 23.35
C HIS A 606 -17.50 -25.19 24.14
N HIS A 607 -16.68 -24.40 24.83
CA HIS A 607 -15.63 -24.92 25.72
C HIS A 607 -15.88 -24.44 27.15
N ASP A 608 -16.21 -25.37 28.05
CA ASP A 608 -16.62 -25.10 29.45
C ASP A 608 -15.51 -24.46 30.33
N ASN A 609 -14.24 -24.59 29.93
CA ASN A 609 -13.08 -24.11 30.68
C ASN A 609 -12.32 -23.02 29.93
N SER A 610 -12.71 -21.75 30.09
CA SER A 610 -11.91 -20.61 29.61
C SER A 610 -10.88 -20.10 30.64
N ASN A 611 -10.43 -20.93 31.58
CA ASN A 611 -9.28 -20.60 32.44
C ASN A 611 -7.94 -20.84 31.75
N GLU A 612 -7.94 -21.47 30.58
CA GLU A 612 -6.82 -21.38 29.66
C GLU A 612 -7.01 -20.16 28.76
N THR A 613 -6.62 -18.98 29.25
CA THR A 613 -5.94 -18.04 28.37
C THR A 613 -4.63 -18.69 27.95
N GLY A 614 -4.69 -19.73 27.11
CA GLY A 614 -3.52 -20.24 26.42
C GLY A 614 -2.83 -19.05 25.77
N PRO A 615 -1.49 -18.99 25.77
CA PRO A 615 -0.77 -17.88 25.19
C PRO A 615 -1.32 -17.70 23.78
N CYS A 616 -1.95 -16.54 23.55
CA CYS A 616 -2.40 -16.08 22.25
C CYS A 616 -1.35 -16.57 21.24
N PRO A 617 -1.68 -17.54 20.35
CA PRO A 617 -0.77 -17.94 19.30
C PRO A 617 -0.26 -16.64 18.69
N LYS A 618 1.04 -16.57 18.40
CA LYS A 618 1.73 -15.37 17.92
C LYS A 618 1.09 -14.88 16.61
N TYR A 619 -0.08 -14.29 16.73
CA TYR A 619 -0.92 -13.78 15.68
C TYR A 619 -0.30 -12.43 15.37
N THR A 620 0.76 -12.50 14.58
CA THR A 620 1.23 -11.32 13.86
C THR A 620 0.02 -10.69 13.21
N LEU A 621 -0.25 -9.43 13.54
CA LEU A 621 -1.28 -8.60 12.90
C LEU A 621 -1.03 -8.34 11.40
N ASN A 622 -0.04 -9.03 10.83
CA ASN A 622 0.20 -9.17 9.41
C ASN A 622 -0.62 -10.31 8.78
N GLN A 623 -1.36 -11.10 9.57
CA GLN A 623 -2.25 -12.12 9.02
C GLN A 623 -3.55 -11.48 8.55
N ILE A 624 -3.76 -11.55 7.24
CA ILE A 624 -5.07 -11.46 6.61
C ILE A 624 -6.02 -12.38 7.38
N THR A 625 -7.21 -11.92 7.75
CA THR A 625 -8.27 -12.83 8.22
C THR A 625 -8.54 -13.81 7.08
N LEU A 626 -8.01 -15.02 7.22
CA LEU A 626 -8.16 -16.08 6.25
C LEU A 626 -9.64 -16.41 6.18
N GLY A 627 -10.20 -16.35 4.97
CA GLY A 627 -11.61 -16.60 4.75
C GLY A 627 -11.85 -17.55 3.59
N LEU A 628 -13.04 -18.11 3.56
CA LEU A 628 -13.55 -18.84 2.41
C LEU A 628 -14.40 -17.91 1.56
N GLN A 629 -14.46 -18.22 0.27
CA GLN A 629 -15.37 -17.57 -0.64
C GLN A 629 -16.24 -18.58 -1.34
N GLY A 630 -17.53 -18.43 -1.15
CA GLY A 630 -18.58 -19.24 -1.74
C GLY A 630 -19.39 -18.43 -2.75
N PHE A 631 -19.80 -19.08 -3.83
CA PHE A 631 -20.70 -18.53 -4.83
C PHE A 631 -21.80 -19.54 -5.11
N TYR A 632 -23.04 -19.10 -4.99
CA TYR A 632 -24.20 -19.97 -5.19
C TYR A 632 -25.36 -19.19 -5.80
N SER A 633 -26.32 -19.93 -6.34
CA SER A 633 -27.57 -19.39 -6.87
C SER A 633 -28.76 -20.06 -6.20
N THR A 634 -29.88 -19.34 -6.21
CA THR A 634 -31.18 -19.86 -5.79
C THR A 634 -31.82 -20.72 -6.88
N CYS A 635 -31.68 -20.34 -8.16
CA CYS A 635 -32.35 -21.00 -9.29
C CYS A 635 -31.63 -20.90 -10.65
N ASN A 636 -30.57 -20.11 -10.78
CA ASN A 636 -29.84 -19.88 -12.03
C ASN A 636 -28.57 -20.78 -12.12
N PRO A 637 -28.50 -21.70 -13.08
CA PRO A 637 -27.36 -22.60 -13.23
C PRO A 637 -26.13 -21.97 -13.91
N LEU A 638 -26.26 -20.77 -14.49
CA LEU A 638 -25.22 -20.12 -15.28
C LEU A 638 -24.51 -18.96 -14.56
N GLN A 639 -25.12 -18.42 -13.50
CA GLN A 639 -24.58 -17.24 -12.82
C GLN A 639 -24.93 -17.24 -11.33
N PRO A 640 -23.97 -17.02 -10.41
CA PRO A 640 -24.25 -16.98 -8.98
C PRO A 640 -25.07 -15.75 -8.62
N ASP A 641 -26.08 -15.89 -7.78
CA ASP A 641 -26.85 -14.76 -7.24
C ASP A 641 -26.14 -14.14 -6.04
N PHE A 642 -25.42 -14.96 -5.29
CA PHE A 642 -24.84 -14.61 -4.00
C PHE A 642 -23.37 -14.98 -3.91
N GLN A 643 -22.62 -14.12 -3.24
CA GLN A 643 -21.32 -14.43 -2.67
C GLN A 643 -21.46 -14.60 -1.15
N ILE A 644 -20.82 -15.63 -0.61
CA ILE A 644 -20.57 -15.79 0.83
C ILE A 644 -19.09 -15.56 1.04
N VAL A 645 -18.74 -14.59 1.88
CA VAL A 645 -17.38 -14.49 2.43
C VAL A 645 -17.45 -14.99 3.86
N ALA A 646 -16.84 -16.13 4.13
CA ALA A 646 -16.94 -16.76 5.43
C ALA A 646 -15.65 -16.63 6.24
N TYR A 647 -15.80 -16.34 7.52
CA TYR A 647 -14.72 -16.20 8.48
C TYR A 647 -14.99 -17.05 9.72
N TYR A 648 -13.91 -17.43 10.39
CA TYR A 648 -13.96 -18.16 11.65
C TYR A 648 -13.27 -17.36 12.75
N TYR A 649 -13.88 -17.36 13.94
CA TYR A 649 -13.36 -16.74 15.14
C TYR A 649 -13.42 -17.74 16.30
N ASN A 650 -12.29 -17.93 16.97
CA ASN A 650 -12.23 -18.67 18.23
C ASN A 650 -13.15 -18.05 19.29
N GLN A 651 -13.51 -18.83 20.30
CA GLN A 651 -14.14 -18.33 21.52
C GLN A 651 -13.30 -17.18 22.11
N SER A 652 -13.96 -16.10 22.56
CA SER A 652 -13.35 -14.90 23.12
C SER A 652 -12.33 -14.21 22.19
N SER A 653 -12.58 -14.19 20.88
CA SER A 653 -11.65 -13.65 19.90
C SER A 653 -11.66 -12.12 19.87
N PRO A 654 -10.53 -11.45 20.17
CA PRO A 654 -10.45 -9.98 20.07
C PRO A 654 -10.56 -9.47 18.62
N ARG A 655 -10.32 -10.33 17.61
CA ARG A 655 -10.47 -9.99 16.19
C ARG A 655 -11.93 -9.78 15.78
N LEU A 656 -12.86 -10.49 16.44
CA LEU A 656 -14.28 -10.37 16.15
C LEU A 656 -14.78 -8.94 16.47
N LYS A 657 -14.35 -8.36 17.59
CA LYS A 657 -14.69 -6.98 17.98
C LYS A 657 -14.30 -5.98 16.89
N GLY A 658 -13.07 -6.02 16.39
CA GLY A 658 -12.62 -5.13 15.31
C GLY A 658 -13.41 -5.36 14.00
N THR A 659 -13.79 -6.59 13.70
CA THR A 659 -14.64 -6.88 12.53
C THR A 659 -16.01 -6.19 12.68
N LEU A 660 -16.66 -6.34 13.83
CA LEU A 660 -17.98 -5.77 14.10
C LEU A 660 -17.96 -4.22 14.14
N SER A 661 -17.04 -3.63 14.91
CA SER A 661 -17.06 -2.18 15.17
C SER A 661 -16.27 -1.35 14.16
N GLU A 662 -15.26 -1.91 13.48
CA GLU A 662 -14.43 -1.17 12.51
C GLU A 662 -14.75 -1.53 11.06
N THR A 663 -14.98 -2.81 10.75
CA THR A 663 -15.26 -3.24 9.36
C THR A 663 -16.73 -3.06 9.00
N PHE A 664 -17.64 -3.60 9.81
CA PHE A 664 -19.09 -3.44 9.58
C PHE A 664 -19.67 -2.15 10.18
N PHE A 665 -18.87 -1.46 11.02
CA PHE A 665 -19.20 -0.19 11.64
C PHE A 665 -20.47 -0.21 12.52
N TYR A 666 -20.75 -1.35 13.16
CA TYR A 666 -21.89 -1.48 14.06
C TYR A 666 -21.72 -0.69 15.36
N ASN A 667 -22.86 -0.33 15.95
CA ASN A 667 -22.93 0.27 17.27
C ASN A 667 -22.51 -0.72 18.38
N ASP A 668 -22.29 -0.17 19.58
CA ASP A 668 -21.73 -0.94 20.69
C ASP A 668 -22.71 -2.00 21.21
N GLU A 669 -24.03 -1.76 21.16
CA GLU A 669 -25.04 -2.72 21.60
C GLU A 669 -25.08 -3.97 20.71
N VAL A 670 -25.12 -3.77 19.39
CA VAL A 670 -25.06 -4.85 18.40
C VAL A 670 -23.75 -5.60 18.53
N THR A 671 -22.64 -4.87 18.62
CA THR A 671 -21.30 -5.44 18.79
C THR A 671 -21.22 -6.31 20.05
N GLN A 672 -21.65 -5.79 21.20
CA GLN A 672 -21.59 -6.50 22.47
C GLN A 672 -22.48 -7.74 22.46
N SER A 673 -23.68 -7.67 21.85
CA SER A 673 -24.58 -8.83 21.78
C SER A 673 -23.97 -10.05 21.08
N VAL A 674 -23.12 -9.83 20.07
CA VAL A 674 -22.39 -10.91 19.39
C VAL A 674 -21.19 -11.37 20.22
N LEU A 675 -20.47 -10.43 20.86
CA LEU A 675 -19.32 -10.75 21.71
C LEU A 675 -19.72 -11.56 22.96
N ASP A 676 -20.88 -11.30 23.54
CA ASP A 676 -21.40 -12.05 24.69
C ASP A 676 -21.63 -13.53 24.35
N VAL A 677 -22.04 -13.81 23.10
CA VAL A 677 -22.13 -15.19 22.60
C VAL A 677 -20.75 -15.75 22.30
N ASN A 678 -19.86 -14.96 21.70
CA ASN A 678 -18.49 -15.38 21.41
C ASN A 678 -17.67 -15.69 22.68
N ALA A 679 -18.01 -15.10 23.83
CA ALA A 679 -17.36 -15.42 25.10
C ALA A 679 -17.55 -16.90 25.52
N LYS A 680 -18.59 -17.55 25.00
CA LYS A 680 -18.96 -18.94 25.32
C LYS A 680 -18.79 -19.89 24.13
N HIS A 681 -18.88 -19.37 22.90
CA HIS A 681 -18.83 -20.18 21.69
C HIS A 681 -17.82 -19.65 20.69
N GLU A 682 -17.24 -20.56 19.91
CA GLU A 682 -16.67 -20.23 18.61
C GLU A 682 -17.74 -19.56 17.72
N ILE A 683 -17.32 -18.73 16.76
CA ILE A 683 -18.22 -18.06 15.82
C ILE A 683 -17.78 -18.30 14.38
N PHE A 684 -18.70 -18.82 13.57
CA PHE A 684 -18.63 -18.80 12.12
C PHE A 684 -19.45 -17.62 11.61
N LEU A 685 -18.79 -16.70 10.92
CA LEU A 685 -19.42 -15.56 10.27
C LEU A 685 -19.61 -15.88 8.79
N LEU A 686 -20.86 -15.95 8.33
CA LEU A 686 -21.23 -16.04 6.92
C LEU A 686 -21.69 -14.67 6.45
N ASN A 687 -20.89 -14.00 5.63
CA ASN A 687 -21.26 -12.69 5.10
C ASN A 687 -21.86 -12.82 3.70
N PHE A 688 -23.14 -12.51 3.58
CA PHE A 688 -23.90 -12.59 2.33
C PHE A 688 -23.80 -11.29 1.54
N ALA A 689 -23.59 -11.40 0.23
CA ALA A 689 -23.65 -10.28 -0.70
C ALA A 689 -24.49 -10.67 -1.92
N LEU A 690 -25.49 -9.85 -2.26
CA LEU A 690 -26.24 -9.96 -3.51
C LEU A 690 -25.37 -9.42 -4.65
N LEU A 691 -25.18 -10.23 -5.69
CA LEU A 691 -24.22 -9.95 -6.78
C LEU A 691 -24.82 -9.16 -7.95
N ARG A 692 -26.15 -9.05 -8.02
CA ARG A 692 -26.87 -8.32 -9.07
C ARG A 692 -27.98 -7.45 -8.49
N PRO A 693 -27.64 -6.47 -7.65
CA PRO A 693 -28.63 -5.57 -7.07
C PRO A 693 -29.29 -4.73 -8.18
N LYS A 694 -30.61 -4.57 -8.07
CA LYS A 694 -31.42 -3.70 -8.93
C LYS A 694 -31.50 -2.27 -8.41
N SER A 695 -31.24 -2.05 -7.13
CA SER A 695 -31.14 -0.71 -6.55
C SER A 695 -30.03 0.10 -7.23
N ARG A 696 -30.25 1.40 -7.39
CA ARG A 696 -29.31 2.34 -8.03
C ARG A 696 -29.09 3.52 -7.11
N GLY A 697 -27.82 3.74 -6.80
CA GLY A 697 -27.31 4.86 -6.04
C GLY A 697 -26.78 5.99 -6.93
N GLY A 698 -26.05 6.92 -6.34
CA GLY A 698 -25.47 8.01 -7.11
C GLY A 698 -24.48 8.87 -6.33
N VAL A 699 -23.81 9.77 -7.04
CA VAL A 699 -22.88 10.76 -6.50
C VAL A 699 -23.48 12.14 -6.73
N ARG A 700 -23.77 12.86 -5.65
CA ARG A 700 -24.19 14.26 -5.72
C ARG A 700 -23.01 15.17 -5.39
N VAL A 701 -22.59 15.96 -6.37
CA VAL A 701 -21.52 16.94 -6.19
C VAL A 701 -22.07 18.14 -5.42
N THR A 702 -21.56 18.35 -4.21
CA THR A 702 -21.97 19.42 -3.29
C THR A 702 -21.27 20.74 -3.60
N GLY A 703 -20.02 20.68 -4.07
CA GLY A 703 -19.20 21.84 -4.43
C GLY A 703 -18.01 21.46 -5.31
N LEU A 704 -17.28 22.48 -5.78
CA LEU A 704 -16.21 22.36 -6.76
C LEU A 704 -14.80 22.53 -6.17
N LYS A 705 -14.70 22.87 -4.88
CA LYS A 705 -13.40 22.96 -4.22
C LYS A 705 -12.85 21.58 -3.89
N VAL A 706 -11.55 21.52 -3.58
CA VAL A 706 -10.88 20.25 -3.28
C VAL A 706 -11.46 19.62 -2.00
N GLU A 707 -11.75 20.47 -1.03
CA GLU A 707 -12.31 20.16 0.28
C GLU A 707 -13.81 19.83 0.28
N ASP A 708 -14.53 20.11 -0.82
CA ASP A 708 -15.96 19.82 -0.90
C ASP A 708 -16.17 18.32 -1.18
N ASP A 709 -16.44 17.53 -0.16
CA ASP A 709 -16.71 16.10 -0.36
C ASP A 709 -18.07 15.88 -1.05
N PRO A 710 -18.12 15.05 -2.11
CA PRO A 710 -19.38 14.68 -2.72
C PRO A 710 -20.19 13.78 -1.77
N GLU A 711 -21.51 13.88 -1.86
CA GLU A 711 -22.41 12.98 -1.15
C GLU A 711 -22.62 11.72 -2.00
N TYR A 712 -22.54 10.55 -1.36
CA TYR A 712 -22.77 9.27 -2.01
C TYR A 712 -24.04 8.61 -1.48
N PHE A 713 -24.82 8.02 -2.38
CA PHE A 713 -26.04 7.28 -2.06
C PHE A 713 -25.86 5.84 -2.54
N THR A 714 -26.09 4.86 -1.67
CA THR A 714 -26.07 3.44 -2.07
C THR A 714 -27.45 2.98 -2.51
N ASN A 715 -28.49 3.53 -1.88
CA ASN A 715 -29.88 3.16 -2.01
C ASN A 715 -30.13 1.65 -1.80
N TYR A 716 -29.36 0.99 -0.92
CA TYR A 716 -29.55 -0.45 -0.67
C TYR A 716 -31.01 -0.80 -0.36
N PHE A 717 -31.55 -1.83 -1.02
CA PHE A 717 -32.94 -2.28 -0.88
C PHE A 717 -34.02 -1.25 -1.26
N GLN A 718 -33.66 -0.14 -1.94
CA GLN A 718 -34.67 0.76 -2.51
C GLN A 718 -35.54 0.02 -3.52
N ASN A 719 -34.96 -0.91 -4.29
CA ASN A 719 -35.73 -1.87 -5.05
C ASN A 719 -36.11 -3.06 -4.13
N PRO A 720 -37.42 -3.31 -3.87
CA PRO A 720 -37.84 -4.37 -2.96
C PRO A 720 -37.42 -5.77 -3.42
N ALA A 721 -37.22 -5.98 -4.73
CA ALA A 721 -36.76 -7.27 -5.25
C ALA A 721 -35.37 -7.66 -4.72
N ASP A 722 -34.52 -6.69 -4.37
CA ASP A 722 -33.20 -6.98 -3.78
C ASP A 722 -33.36 -7.55 -2.38
N LEU A 723 -34.31 -7.04 -1.60
CA LEU A 723 -34.60 -7.51 -0.25
C LEU A 723 -35.21 -8.91 -0.30
N ASP A 724 -36.22 -9.13 -1.15
CA ASP A 724 -36.86 -10.44 -1.30
C ASP A 724 -35.86 -11.49 -1.78
N MET A 725 -35.00 -11.16 -2.75
CA MET A 725 -33.95 -12.05 -3.23
C MET A 725 -32.98 -12.39 -2.10
N THR A 726 -32.54 -11.38 -1.33
CA THR A 726 -31.60 -11.58 -0.21
C THR A 726 -32.16 -12.54 0.84
N ILE A 727 -33.43 -12.40 1.19
CA ILE A 727 -34.11 -13.31 2.11
C ILE A 727 -34.13 -14.73 1.55
N GLN A 728 -34.47 -14.90 0.25
CA GLN A 728 -34.42 -16.21 -0.40
C GLN A 728 -33.02 -16.84 -0.38
N GLY A 729 -31.96 -16.04 -0.58
CA GLY A 729 -30.58 -16.50 -0.47
C GLY A 729 -30.23 -17.00 0.94
N ILE A 730 -30.59 -16.22 1.97
CA ILE A 730 -30.39 -16.60 3.37
C ILE A 730 -31.16 -17.89 3.71
N ARG A 731 -32.45 -17.93 3.39
CA ARG A 731 -33.34 -19.10 3.59
C ARG A 731 -32.79 -20.33 2.91
N ARG A 732 -32.21 -20.17 1.72
CA ARG A 732 -31.61 -21.28 0.99
C ARG A 732 -30.49 -21.93 1.82
N VAL A 733 -29.59 -21.15 2.40
CA VAL A 733 -28.46 -21.70 3.17
C VAL A 733 -28.87 -22.18 4.57
N LEU A 734 -29.71 -21.41 5.26
CA LEU A 734 -30.11 -21.72 6.63
C LEU A 734 -31.14 -22.85 6.71
N ASP A 735 -32.19 -22.81 5.87
CA ASP A 735 -33.36 -23.65 6.05
C ASP A 735 -33.48 -24.73 4.97
N HIS A 736 -33.31 -24.37 3.69
CA HIS A 736 -33.58 -25.32 2.60
C HIS A 736 -32.44 -26.31 2.40
N LEU A 737 -31.20 -25.83 2.47
CA LEU A 737 -30.02 -26.66 2.38
C LEU A 737 -29.53 -27.13 3.76
N GLY A 738 -29.94 -26.45 4.84
CA GLY A 738 -29.80 -26.93 6.21
C GLY A 738 -28.36 -26.92 6.76
N ILE A 739 -27.64 -25.79 6.70
CA ILE A 739 -26.25 -25.73 7.21
C ILE A 739 -26.11 -26.17 8.68
N LEU A 740 -27.13 -25.93 9.51
CA LEU A 740 -27.13 -26.34 10.91
C LEU A 740 -27.32 -27.85 11.10
N ASP A 741 -27.89 -28.54 10.12
CA ASP A 741 -28.14 -29.98 10.14
C ASP A 741 -26.95 -30.81 9.63
N THR A 742 -25.92 -30.16 9.12
CA THR A 742 -24.68 -30.82 8.69
C THR A 742 -23.96 -31.48 9.86
N HIS A 743 -23.13 -32.47 9.54
CA HIS A 743 -22.48 -33.33 10.53
C HIS A 743 -21.80 -32.55 11.66
N TYR A 744 -21.00 -31.52 11.32
CA TYR A 744 -20.32 -30.72 12.34
C TYR A 744 -21.30 -29.85 13.14
N PHE A 745 -22.09 -28.99 12.48
CA PHE A 745 -22.93 -28.01 13.15
C PHE A 745 -24.02 -28.68 14.02
N SER A 746 -24.53 -29.84 13.61
CA SER A 746 -25.44 -30.65 14.43
C SER A 746 -24.74 -31.23 15.67
N SER A 747 -23.51 -31.75 15.51
CA SER A 747 -22.75 -32.37 16.61
C SER A 747 -22.39 -31.41 17.75
N VAL A 748 -22.25 -30.12 17.45
CA VAL A 748 -21.97 -29.07 18.43
C VAL A 748 -23.21 -28.25 18.81
N GLN A 749 -24.41 -28.72 18.42
CA GLN A 749 -25.69 -28.07 18.72
C GLN A 749 -25.71 -26.59 18.30
N SER A 750 -25.19 -26.33 17.10
CA SER A 750 -25.06 -24.98 16.57
C SER A 750 -26.40 -24.29 16.36
N ARG A 751 -26.39 -22.96 16.49
CA ARG A 751 -27.54 -22.11 16.27
C ARG A 751 -27.14 -20.81 15.59
N VAL A 752 -28.09 -20.18 14.91
CA VAL A 752 -27.94 -18.78 14.48
C VAL A 752 -27.92 -17.89 15.72
N VAL A 753 -26.96 -16.97 15.78
CA VAL A 753 -26.86 -15.98 16.85
C VAL A 753 -27.98 -14.96 16.68
N ARG A 754 -28.83 -14.84 17.71
CA ARG A 754 -29.81 -13.76 17.81
C ARG A 754 -29.10 -12.47 18.24
N VAL A 755 -28.76 -11.64 17.27
CA VAL A 755 -28.23 -10.28 17.49
C VAL A 755 -29.30 -9.42 18.16
N LYS A 756 -28.91 -8.58 19.12
CA LYS A 756 -29.84 -7.71 19.83
C LYS A 756 -30.25 -6.53 18.93
N LEU A 757 -31.45 -6.61 18.35
CA LEU A 757 -32.00 -5.62 17.42
C LEU A 757 -33.39 -5.21 17.89
N LEU A 758 -33.48 -4.14 18.70
CA LEU A 758 -34.70 -3.73 19.38
C LEU A 758 -35.90 -3.55 18.42
N GLN A 759 -35.66 -3.00 17.24
CA GLN A 759 -36.70 -2.79 16.21
C GLN A 759 -37.23 -4.09 15.58
N CYS A 760 -36.46 -5.18 15.66
CA CYS A 760 -36.80 -6.48 15.08
C CYS A 760 -37.36 -7.47 16.12
N ASP A 761 -37.23 -7.19 17.43
CA ASP A 761 -37.64 -8.09 18.51
C ASP A 761 -39.16 -8.32 18.60
N LYS A 762 -39.96 -7.48 17.94
CA LYS A 762 -41.41 -7.66 17.80
C LYS A 762 -41.82 -8.79 16.85
N TYR A 763 -40.89 -9.27 16.01
CA TYR A 763 -41.14 -10.36 15.09
C TYR A 763 -40.59 -11.68 15.65
N GLU A 764 -41.21 -12.80 15.28
CA GLU A 764 -40.70 -14.12 15.62
C GLU A 764 -39.30 -14.30 15.01
N PHE A 765 -38.34 -14.82 15.79
CA PHE A 765 -36.96 -14.95 15.35
C PHE A 765 -36.86 -15.82 14.10
N LEU A 766 -36.17 -15.33 13.07
CA LEU A 766 -36.07 -15.97 11.74
C LEU A 766 -37.42 -16.14 11.01
N SER A 767 -38.49 -15.43 11.36
CA SER A 767 -39.63 -15.23 10.46
C SER A 767 -39.23 -14.35 9.25
N ASP A 768 -40.06 -14.34 8.20
CA ASP A 768 -39.79 -13.48 7.04
C ASP A 768 -39.82 -12.00 7.42
N GLU A 769 -40.71 -11.60 8.33
CA GLU A 769 -40.78 -10.24 8.87
C GLU A 769 -39.53 -9.89 9.67
N TYR A 770 -39.01 -10.83 10.47
CA TYR A 770 -37.74 -10.67 11.16
C TYR A 770 -36.59 -10.51 10.17
N LEU A 771 -36.49 -11.37 9.15
CA LEU A 771 -35.41 -11.31 8.16
C LEU A 771 -35.46 -10.02 7.33
N ARG A 772 -36.65 -9.52 6.99
CA ARG A 772 -36.81 -8.18 6.38
C ARG A 772 -36.24 -7.09 7.27
N CYS A 773 -36.62 -7.08 8.56
CA CYS A 773 -36.11 -6.12 9.54
C CYS A 773 -34.59 -6.25 9.73
N TYR A 774 -34.09 -7.48 9.79
CA TYR A 774 -32.69 -7.82 9.95
C TYR A 774 -31.87 -7.25 8.79
N CYS A 775 -32.27 -7.51 7.54
CA CYS A 775 -31.58 -7.02 6.35
C CYS A 775 -31.47 -5.49 6.35
N LEU A 776 -32.59 -4.79 6.56
CA LEU A 776 -32.61 -3.32 6.59
C LEU A 776 -31.79 -2.74 7.76
N THR A 777 -31.64 -3.48 8.86
CA THR A 777 -30.94 -3.03 10.05
C THR A 777 -29.44 -3.31 9.98
N MET A 778 -29.06 -4.53 9.60
CA MET A 778 -27.69 -5.06 9.69
C MET A 778 -26.86 -4.84 8.42
N VAL A 779 -27.45 -4.39 7.32
CA VAL A 779 -26.67 -4.14 6.10
C VAL A 779 -25.47 -3.23 6.36
N ALA A 780 -24.36 -3.52 5.68
CA ALA A 780 -23.13 -2.74 5.71
C ALA A 780 -22.56 -2.60 4.29
N ALA A 781 -21.69 -1.61 4.08
CA ALA A 781 -21.07 -1.38 2.78
C ALA A 781 -20.01 -2.44 2.46
N GLN A 782 -20.03 -3.03 1.26
CA GLN A 782 -18.96 -3.91 0.76
C GLN A 782 -17.80 -3.11 0.14
N HIS A 783 -18.02 -1.83 -0.15
CA HIS A 783 -17.07 -0.91 -0.80
C HIS A 783 -16.76 -1.24 -2.28
N HIS A 784 -17.69 -1.88 -2.99
CA HIS A 784 -17.60 -2.25 -4.40
C HIS A 784 -18.34 -1.29 -5.34
N GLN A 785 -18.46 -0.01 -4.96
CA GLN A 785 -19.12 1.00 -5.78
C GLN A 785 -18.56 1.02 -7.22
N ALA A 786 -19.47 1.01 -8.19
CA ALA A 786 -19.21 1.02 -9.62
C ALA A 786 -20.26 1.89 -10.37
N SER A 787 -20.13 1.97 -11.69
CA SER A 787 -21.19 2.42 -12.62
C SER A 787 -21.59 3.91 -12.56
N THR A 788 -20.78 4.78 -11.96
CA THR A 788 -21.07 6.22 -11.94
C THR A 788 -20.76 6.93 -13.26
N CYS A 789 -20.06 6.30 -14.20
CA CYS A 789 -19.78 6.81 -15.54
C CYS A 789 -19.87 5.65 -16.57
N PRO A 790 -21.00 4.95 -16.66
CA PRO A 790 -21.03 3.63 -17.29
C PRO A 790 -20.77 3.66 -18.80
N MET A 791 -20.15 2.60 -19.30
CA MET A 791 -20.10 2.31 -20.74
C MET A 791 -21.52 2.21 -21.31
N GLY A 792 -21.72 2.75 -22.51
CA GLY A 792 -23.01 2.78 -23.19
C GLY A 792 -23.84 4.02 -22.89
N SER A 793 -23.54 4.77 -21.83
CA SER A 793 -24.30 6.00 -21.48
C SER A 793 -23.44 7.25 -21.23
N VAL A 794 -22.25 7.10 -20.63
CA VAL A 794 -21.31 8.21 -20.39
C VAL A 794 -20.06 8.06 -21.22
N VAL A 795 -19.56 6.83 -21.35
CA VAL A 795 -18.44 6.50 -22.23
C VAL A 795 -18.85 5.46 -23.26
N ASP A 796 -18.17 5.42 -24.39
CA ASP A 796 -18.34 4.37 -25.40
C ASP A 796 -17.63 3.06 -25.01
N HIS A 797 -17.71 2.04 -25.87
CA HIS A 797 -17.05 0.75 -25.68
C HIS A 797 -15.51 0.83 -25.75
N GLU A 798 -14.93 1.94 -26.20
CA GLU A 798 -13.49 2.23 -26.14
C GLU A 798 -13.14 3.11 -24.93
N LEU A 799 -14.09 3.34 -24.02
CA LEU A 799 -13.97 4.16 -22.81
C LEU A 799 -13.81 5.67 -23.07
N LYS A 800 -14.10 6.15 -24.28
CA LYS A 800 -14.10 7.58 -24.62
C LYS A 800 -15.36 8.24 -24.13
N VAL A 801 -15.24 9.43 -23.54
CA VAL A 801 -16.41 10.20 -23.09
C VAL A 801 -17.22 10.65 -24.30
N TYR A 802 -18.53 10.40 -24.29
CA TYR A 802 -19.39 10.79 -25.40
C TYR A 802 -19.33 12.30 -25.65
N HIS A 803 -19.23 12.66 -26.93
CA HIS A 803 -19.23 14.04 -27.42
C HIS A 803 -18.05 14.91 -26.93
N VAL A 804 -16.99 14.31 -26.36
CA VAL A 804 -15.75 15.01 -25.99
C VAL A 804 -14.57 14.22 -26.53
N GLU A 805 -13.83 14.83 -27.46
CA GLU A 805 -12.65 14.19 -28.02
C GLU A 805 -11.49 14.20 -27.02
N ARG A 806 -10.60 13.20 -27.16
CA ARG A 806 -9.32 13.10 -26.43
C ARG A 806 -9.49 12.96 -24.91
N LEU A 807 -10.63 12.47 -24.46
CA LEU A 807 -10.94 12.21 -23.05
C LEU A 807 -11.48 10.78 -22.85
N ARG A 808 -10.88 10.04 -21.92
CA ARG A 808 -11.37 8.73 -21.48
C ARG A 808 -11.57 8.67 -19.98
N VAL A 809 -12.42 7.74 -19.55
CA VAL A 809 -12.53 7.33 -18.15
C VAL A 809 -12.06 5.89 -18.01
N VAL A 810 -11.17 5.60 -17.07
CA VAL A 810 -10.63 4.25 -16.86
C VAL A 810 -10.53 3.96 -15.36
N ASP A 811 -11.65 3.54 -14.77
CA ASP A 811 -11.75 3.01 -13.41
C ASP A 811 -13.09 2.26 -13.23
N ALA A 812 -13.46 1.88 -11.99
CA ALA A 812 -14.69 1.15 -11.71
C ALA A 812 -16.00 1.88 -12.13
N SER A 813 -15.96 3.19 -12.33
CA SER A 813 -17.13 3.97 -12.78
C SER A 813 -17.66 3.54 -14.14
N VAL A 814 -16.83 2.95 -15.00
CA VAL A 814 -17.21 2.61 -16.38
C VAL A 814 -17.95 1.28 -16.51
N MET A 815 -18.00 0.47 -15.45
CA MET A 815 -18.74 -0.79 -15.49
C MET A 815 -20.22 -0.51 -15.78
N PRO A 816 -20.81 -1.03 -16.87
CA PRO A 816 -22.22 -0.80 -17.19
C PRO A 816 -23.13 -1.48 -16.15
N ILE A 817 -22.74 -2.68 -15.73
CA ILE A 817 -23.34 -3.43 -14.63
C ILE A 817 -22.19 -3.93 -13.77
N ILE A 818 -22.31 -3.83 -12.45
CA ILE A 818 -21.29 -4.36 -11.54
C ILE A 818 -21.06 -5.87 -11.79
N THR A 819 -19.81 -6.30 -11.81
CA THR A 819 -19.45 -7.72 -11.99
C THR A 819 -19.67 -8.49 -10.70
N SER A 820 -20.00 -9.78 -10.80
CA SER A 820 -20.15 -10.69 -9.66
C SER A 820 -18.86 -10.75 -8.82
N GLY A 821 -18.99 -10.76 -7.49
CA GLY A 821 -17.86 -10.85 -6.55
C GLY A 821 -17.11 -9.54 -6.27
N ASN A 822 -15.83 -9.65 -5.93
CA ASN A 822 -14.97 -8.49 -5.64
C ASN A 822 -14.46 -7.83 -6.93
N ILE A 823 -14.54 -6.51 -7.01
CA ILE A 823 -14.42 -5.80 -8.29
C ILE A 823 -12.99 -5.34 -8.66
N MET A 824 -11.98 -5.64 -7.84
CA MET A 824 -10.62 -5.13 -8.08
C MET A 824 -9.93 -5.80 -9.27
N ALA A 825 -10.07 -7.12 -9.47
CA ALA A 825 -9.52 -7.76 -10.66
C ALA A 825 -10.23 -7.27 -11.94
N PRO A 826 -11.57 -7.11 -11.97
CA PRO A 826 -12.28 -6.43 -13.06
C PRO A 826 -11.70 -5.05 -13.39
N VAL A 827 -11.34 -4.24 -12.39
CA VAL A 827 -10.69 -2.94 -12.61
C VAL A 827 -9.30 -3.10 -13.24
N TYR A 828 -8.50 -4.10 -12.85
CA TYR A 828 -7.22 -4.39 -13.49
C TYR A 828 -7.40 -4.76 -14.96
N MET A 829 -8.39 -5.62 -15.25
CA MET A 829 -8.76 -6.03 -16.61
C MET A 829 -9.16 -4.82 -17.45
N ILE A 830 -10.04 -3.95 -16.96
CA ILE A 830 -10.47 -2.72 -17.66
C ILE A 830 -9.25 -1.84 -17.98
N ALA A 831 -8.35 -1.65 -17.02
CA ALA A 831 -7.16 -0.83 -17.21
C ALA A 831 -6.16 -1.41 -18.22
N GLU A 832 -5.92 -2.73 -18.18
CA GLU A 832 -5.04 -3.43 -19.12
C GLU A 832 -5.59 -3.39 -20.55
N LYS A 833 -6.90 -3.55 -20.71
CA LYS A 833 -7.57 -3.41 -22.01
C LYS A 833 -7.55 -1.96 -22.51
N ALA A 834 -7.82 -1.00 -21.63
CA ALA A 834 -7.74 0.42 -21.98
C ALA A 834 -6.33 0.81 -22.47
N ALA A 835 -5.28 0.30 -21.82
CA ALA A 835 -3.92 0.56 -22.22
C ALA A 835 -3.65 0.10 -23.67
N ASP A 836 -4.12 -1.08 -24.06
CA ASP A 836 -3.95 -1.58 -25.43
C ASP A 836 -4.79 -0.81 -26.46
N LEU A 837 -6.02 -0.42 -26.10
CA LEU A 837 -6.87 0.43 -26.96
C LEU A 837 -6.20 1.78 -27.24
N ILE A 838 -5.70 2.45 -26.20
CA ILE A 838 -4.99 3.75 -26.30
C ILE A 838 -3.71 3.60 -27.11
N ALA A 839 -2.96 2.53 -26.88
CA ALA A 839 -1.70 2.29 -27.57
C ALA A 839 -1.93 2.02 -29.07
N SER A 840 -2.93 1.22 -29.41
CA SER A 840 -3.34 0.94 -30.79
C SER A 840 -3.77 2.21 -31.53
N GLU A 841 -4.66 3.01 -30.95
CA GLU A 841 -5.15 4.26 -31.55
C GLU A 841 -4.04 5.26 -31.84
N HIS A 842 -2.99 5.26 -31.01
CA HIS A 842 -1.85 6.15 -31.17
C HIS A 842 -0.66 5.55 -31.93
N GLY A 843 -0.85 4.43 -32.62
CA GLY A 843 0.16 3.81 -33.49
C GLY A 843 1.31 3.13 -32.73
N HIS A 844 1.03 2.65 -31.52
CA HIS A 844 1.96 1.95 -30.65
C HIS A 844 1.37 0.61 -30.15
N PRO A 845 0.88 -0.30 -31.02
CA PRO A 845 0.32 -1.57 -30.55
C PRO A 845 1.33 -2.32 -29.68
N ILE A 846 0.88 -2.82 -28.52
CA ILE A 846 1.68 -3.44 -27.45
C ILE A 846 1.81 -4.94 -27.65
#